data_AF-A0A813RK07-F1
#
_entry.id   AF-A0A813RK07-F1
#
_cell.length_a   1.000
_cell.length_b   1.000
_cell.length_c   1.000
_cell.angle_alpha   90.00
_cell.angle_beta   90.00
_cell.angle_gamma   90.00
#
_symmetry.space_group_name_H-M   'P 1'
#
loop_
_entity.id
_entity.type
_entity.pdbx_description
1 polymer ?
#
loop_
_entity_poly.entity_id
_entity_poly.type
_entity_poly.pdbx_seq_one_letter_code
_entity_poly.pdbx_strand_id
1 'polypeptide(L)'
;MDEGKNQQKFVEQKQNNRSINSHNKSKHSTTSSLFEIVRQTTKAESSNTTNHSNNTLTDKMVFRVGGHSRFDEGVGSFLESFEAVAQKHDHRLQKIKKDEEIESQKAAPEYRITFGEKPPALTENEYQLLYIEVLYTIKHKIGITTSKHIGGENDLYMYAQEAFGIMDEEHQRLLAKASEEKPPILILNIEIVEAKDLEAKDANGFSDPYCMLGIVPDDKKLIQNGGGSSDEEGGSSTTDGNTDRKLGFMKRLKSFRKSTTRRREGREKGVPSPTNALKDKLPAKYIQTTDVKKTTLNPVWMEKFRFNIASGKTETFHLDIWDHDDEFSVFEAARKLNQVQGFKGLNRYFKQIAQSARTDRADGSNVDDFLGSVNLKITEIPSIGIDRWFQLEGRSENSKVRGQIHLCANLATREDRGVPEEDNWTDIKQHVELLQIFIDYELNKFKGKSTEWNGELSRDAETILHQHAIQGDITAIQTQMCRWTAYSKKHLEHTLTYKLLLSIIEQLENIWQPTSLSRDEIDMLREAFTLFINHCFKQLAKHRELFPAANKSATEKLEQLLTIISKLYSMDVFRYCCPFQNSLQYELSTIIKAGTIEWLERMIEITKPRVRSDEDTLRCASELCYVLISDAHAAVKYYNPIFEATVKLAYYHIAFKKIDTKLMDVVLKALEEELGEQVHLPPEKLVIEPDSADIIQFAAAAEQTGLSLFDLYLGLHELVKYKTYVNETDRPKLKIASYYMYFGAAMKKWLSIARNKVTYRIEKSIELDKPESITQFTKFTSSSLDVSNCCSQIAQFWKRLAWPDIVGSIPYLIKITEDMGQATIFYATLIEEKLQSRGYYEITSIFHYTQDLSLAVNNIERVRESFKTLPIELSYDKLLVAAEKYHNINIVEDYRRKIETIVATCSEEIAEKIYKILNKVVQLMENDLKQHIFHMIEAPEAVQIQETVTPLIQYLDNNLLAFKDYMIRHNFTRLLEIVWNVILDQILADVQTASTRPPSCYQRLLKSLDTSLTEIFNADDHGLPKDNLKNDKYKEQERTITNDLGKINCRAYYYAKEEALCIEIISCKNLKPCDSNGLSDPFVEIQLCPNYMFNNYNKQSTTIIKKSLNPVFNEKVEFRVPEKECTAQGAVIQFTVMDHDLMWTNDFEGEAFLEIANLPGVNSELGDRGFEDLKDIEIPLTHPKAIKSRIIEILELRTSDKIAMDFVRKRREAENL
;
A
#
# COMPACT_ATOMS: atom_id res chain seq x y z
N MET A 1 -1.77 44.58 59.90
CA MET A 1 -1.83 45.13 58.53
C MET A 1 -2.78 44.24 57.75
N ASP A 2 -4.10 44.38 57.86
CA ASP A 2 -4.97 45.59 57.82
C ASP A 2 -5.07 46.15 56.39
N GLU A 3 -6.24 46.45 55.81
CA GLU A 3 -7.65 46.34 56.25
C GLU A 3 -8.52 45.99 55.01
N GLY A 4 -9.75 45.44 55.07
CA GLY A 4 -10.99 46.01 55.62
C GLY A 4 -11.86 46.61 54.48
N LYS A 5 -13.20 46.66 54.48
CA LYS A 5 -14.25 46.28 55.46
C LYS A 5 -15.65 46.30 54.78
N ASN A 6 -16.69 45.92 55.55
CA ASN A 6 -18.15 46.03 55.31
C ASN A 6 -18.82 44.82 54.60
N GLN A 7 -19.66 43.98 55.22
CA GLN A 7 -20.90 44.17 56.05
C GLN A 7 -22.19 44.31 55.20
N GLN A 8 -23.40 43.87 55.58
CA GLN A 8 -23.98 42.86 56.50
C GLN A 8 -25.45 43.29 56.76
N LYS A 9 -26.38 42.31 56.83
CA LYS A 9 -27.82 42.31 57.26
C LYS A 9 -28.65 41.62 56.17
N PHE A 10 -29.60 40.72 56.43
CA PHE A 10 -30.39 40.33 57.62
C PHE A 10 -30.22 38.81 57.92
N VAL A 11 -30.45 38.17 59.09
CA VAL A 11 -31.26 38.39 60.33
C VAL A 11 -32.76 38.10 60.15
N GLU A 12 -33.42 37.12 60.79
CA GLU A 12 -33.04 36.06 61.75
C GLU A 12 -34.14 34.96 61.84
N GLN A 13 -33.85 33.88 62.58
CA GLN A 13 -34.73 32.89 63.25
C GLN A 13 -36.26 32.87 62.99
N LYS A 14 -36.85 31.67 62.78
CA LYS A 14 -37.44 30.88 63.90
C LYS A 14 -37.99 29.48 63.52
N GLN A 15 -37.95 28.59 64.51
CA GLN A 15 -38.78 27.37 64.59
C GLN A 15 -40.14 27.69 65.24
N ASN A 16 -41.09 26.75 65.13
CA ASN A 16 -42.36 26.65 65.87
C ASN A 16 -43.42 27.75 65.67
N ASN A 17 -44.42 27.45 64.83
CA ASN A 17 -45.80 27.13 65.27
C ASN A 17 -46.53 26.43 64.11
N ARG A 18 -47.02 25.19 64.27
CA ARG A 18 -48.25 24.76 64.97
C ARG A 18 -49.56 25.28 64.36
N SER A 19 -50.28 24.32 63.76
CA SER A 19 -51.74 24.12 63.83
C SER A 19 -52.68 25.30 63.57
N ILE A 20 -53.46 25.21 62.48
CA ILE A 20 -54.93 25.07 62.47
C ILE A 20 -55.42 24.96 61.01
N ASN A 21 -56.01 23.80 60.66
CA ASN A 21 -57.22 23.67 59.81
C ASN A 21 -57.53 22.19 59.53
N SER A 22 -58.06 21.51 60.55
CA SER A 22 -58.87 20.30 60.35
C SER A 22 -60.34 20.68 60.13
N HIS A 23 -61.05 19.94 59.26
CA HIS A 23 -62.49 19.96 58.92
C HIS A 23 -62.88 20.61 57.58
N ASN A 24 -62.93 19.82 56.50
CA ASN A 24 -64.19 19.19 56.05
C ASN A 24 -64.01 18.30 54.80
N LYS A 25 -64.77 17.19 54.77
CA LYS A 25 -65.33 16.47 53.60
C LYS A 25 -64.36 16.17 52.42
N SER A 26 -63.80 14.97 52.26
CA SER A 26 -64.44 13.65 52.00
C SER A 26 -65.16 13.51 50.65
N LYS A 27 -64.56 12.77 49.69
CA LYS A 27 -65.09 11.52 49.10
C LYS A 27 -64.21 11.00 47.94
N HIS A 28 -64.14 9.67 47.81
CA HIS A 28 -63.68 8.84 46.68
C HIS A 28 -62.49 9.28 45.80
N SER A 29 -61.36 8.56 45.94
CA SER A 29 -60.60 8.04 44.80
C SER A 29 -59.70 6.87 45.24
N THR A 30 -60.09 5.63 44.96
CA THR A 30 -59.25 4.45 45.14
C THR A 30 -58.27 4.35 43.97
N THR A 31 -57.03 4.78 44.16
CA THR A 31 -55.96 4.60 43.16
C THR A 31 -55.58 3.11 43.09
N SER A 32 -55.87 2.47 41.96
CA SER A 32 -55.48 1.08 41.65
C SER A 32 -53.96 0.90 41.79
N SER A 33 -53.48 -0.23 42.33
CA SER A 33 -52.03 -0.39 42.57
C SER A 33 -51.26 -0.80 41.30
N LEU A 34 -51.92 -1.44 40.33
CA LEU A 34 -51.41 -1.67 38.97
C LEU A 34 -50.89 -0.39 38.30
N PHE A 35 -51.62 0.71 38.47
CA PHE A 35 -51.21 2.05 38.03
C PHE A 35 -49.88 2.47 38.66
N GLU A 36 -49.65 2.17 39.93
CA GLU A 36 -48.41 2.53 40.62
C GLU A 36 -47.26 1.56 40.26
N ILE A 37 -47.54 0.27 40.09
CA ILE A 37 -46.56 -0.74 39.64
C ILE A 37 -45.93 -0.31 38.31
N VAL A 38 -46.76 0.03 37.32
CA VAL A 38 -46.35 0.44 35.97
C VAL A 38 -45.70 1.82 35.95
N ARG A 39 -46.14 2.74 36.82
CA ARG A 39 -45.51 4.07 36.99
C ARG A 39 -44.19 4.03 37.77
N GLN A 40 -43.93 2.99 38.55
CA GLN A 40 -42.66 2.79 39.25
C GLN A 40 -41.60 2.11 38.37
N THR A 41 -41.96 1.14 37.52
CA THR A 41 -41.00 0.52 36.58
C THR A 41 -40.45 1.54 35.58
N THR A 42 -41.32 2.39 35.02
CA THR A 42 -40.92 3.51 34.16
C THR A 42 -40.03 4.54 34.85
N LYS A 43 -40.29 4.85 36.13
CA LYS A 43 -39.41 5.72 36.93
C LYS A 43 -38.02 5.14 37.15
N ALA A 44 -37.91 3.85 37.49
CA ALA A 44 -36.62 3.18 37.72
C ALA A 44 -35.71 3.24 36.48
N GLU A 45 -36.28 3.09 35.28
CA GLU A 45 -35.53 3.25 34.03
C GLU A 45 -35.15 4.72 33.73
N SER A 46 -36.01 5.70 34.07
CA SER A 46 -35.70 7.13 33.88
C SER A 46 -34.48 7.60 34.70
N SER A 47 -34.26 7.02 35.89
CA SER A 47 -33.06 7.27 36.71
C SER A 47 -31.79 6.60 36.18
N ASN A 48 -31.90 5.58 35.31
CA ASN A 48 -30.74 4.92 34.69
C ASN A 48 -30.42 5.49 33.30
N THR A 49 -31.43 5.93 32.54
CA THR A 49 -31.28 6.44 31.15
C THR A 49 -30.77 7.88 31.07
N THR A 50 -30.78 8.63 32.18
CA THR A 50 -30.18 9.99 32.27
C THR A 50 -28.65 10.02 32.19
N ASN A 51 -27.98 8.87 32.01
CA ASN A 51 -26.52 8.74 31.83
C ASN A 51 -26.09 8.27 30.42
N HIS A 52 -26.93 8.42 29.38
CA HIS A 52 -26.64 8.04 27.99
C HIS A 52 -25.51 8.83 27.27
N SER A 53 -24.56 9.41 28.00
CA SER A 53 -23.36 10.07 27.48
C SER A 53 -22.04 9.51 28.04
N ASN A 54 -22.06 8.40 28.79
CA ASN A 54 -20.87 7.83 29.44
C ASN A 54 -20.73 6.29 29.31
N ASN A 55 -20.75 5.77 28.07
CA ASN A 55 -20.33 4.39 27.72
C ASN A 55 -18.81 4.18 27.87
N THR A 56 -18.23 4.59 29.01
CA THR A 56 -16.80 4.42 29.32
C THR A 56 -16.49 4.15 30.79
N LEU A 57 -17.49 4.15 31.69
CA LEU A 57 -17.31 3.85 33.12
C LEU A 57 -17.95 2.53 33.54
N THR A 58 -19.16 2.23 33.07
CA THR A 58 -19.79 0.90 33.20
C THR A 58 -18.92 -0.16 32.55
N ASP A 59 -18.55 0.01 31.28
CA ASP A 59 -17.67 -0.93 30.58
C ASP A 59 -16.31 -1.08 31.29
N LYS A 60 -15.68 -0.01 31.77
CA LYS A 60 -14.40 -0.11 32.50
C LYS A 60 -14.51 -0.74 33.89
N MET A 61 -15.69 -0.76 34.51
CA MET A 61 -15.93 -1.57 35.71
C MET A 61 -16.22 -3.03 35.36
N VAL A 62 -17.01 -3.30 34.31
CA VAL A 62 -17.27 -4.68 33.84
C VAL A 62 -16.00 -5.36 33.33
N PHE A 63 -15.15 -4.67 32.55
CA PHE A 63 -13.81 -5.16 32.15
C PHE A 63 -12.87 -5.40 33.35
N ARG A 64 -13.11 -4.78 34.51
CA ARG A 64 -12.32 -5.04 35.73
C ARG A 64 -12.84 -6.24 36.54
N VAL A 65 -14.10 -6.64 36.38
CA VAL A 65 -14.69 -7.81 37.06
C VAL A 65 -14.67 -9.04 36.16
N GLY A 66 -14.90 -8.89 34.86
CA GLY A 66 -14.65 -9.90 33.83
C GLY A 66 -13.18 -10.06 33.44
N GLY A 67 -12.25 -9.47 34.21
CA GLY A 67 -10.81 -9.55 33.98
C GLY A 67 -10.20 -10.94 34.16
N HIS A 68 -10.95 -11.90 34.71
CA HIS A 68 -10.71 -13.34 34.58
C HIS A 68 -12.04 -13.98 34.15
N SER A 69 -12.11 -14.48 32.92
CA SER A 69 -13.15 -15.44 32.52
C SER A 69 -12.99 -16.71 33.35
N ARG A 70 -14.10 -17.39 33.71
CA ARG A 70 -14.07 -18.65 34.49
C ARG A 70 -13.63 -19.90 33.69
N PHE A 71 -13.07 -19.71 32.51
CA PHE A 71 -12.52 -20.78 31.68
C PHE A 71 -11.04 -20.97 32.02
N ASP A 72 -10.65 -22.20 32.34
CA ASP A 72 -9.24 -22.62 32.39
C ASP A 72 -8.56 -22.35 31.04
N GLU A 73 -7.23 -22.21 31.07
CA GLU A 73 -6.37 -21.68 29.98
C GLU A 73 -6.37 -22.49 28.66
N GLY A 74 -7.21 -23.52 28.53
CA GLY A 74 -7.37 -24.35 27.33
C GLY A 74 -8.60 -24.07 26.45
N VAL A 75 -9.51 -23.14 26.84
CA VAL A 75 -10.79 -22.92 26.14
C VAL A 75 -10.97 -21.48 25.63
N GLY A 76 -9.96 -20.97 24.91
CA GLY A 76 -10.06 -19.69 24.20
C GLY A 76 -11.04 -19.74 23.02
N SER A 77 -11.76 -18.64 22.77
CA SER A 77 -12.57 -18.48 21.55
C SER A 77 -11.68 -18.42 20.32
N PHE A 78 -12.12 -19.02 19.21
CA PHE A 78 -11.47 -18.86 17.91
C PHE A 78 -11.30 -17.38 17.51
N LEU A 79 -12.28 -16.54 17.86
CA LEU A 79 -12.24 -15.09 17.59
C LEU A 79 -11.23 -14.36 18.48
N GLU A 80 -10.96 -14.85 19.69
CA GLU A 80 -9.90 -14.35 20.58
C GLU A 80 -8.52 -14.76 20.07
N SER A 81 -8.37 -15.97 19.51
CA SER A 81 -7.16 -16.40 18.80
C SER A 81 -6.87 -15.54 17.56
N PHE A 82 -7.89 -15.13 16.81
CA PHE A 82 -7.74 -14.22 15.66
C PHE A 82 -7.35 -12.80 16.10
N GLU A 83 -7.95 -12.30 17.18
CA GLU A 83 -7.55 -11.02 17.79
C GLU A 83 -6.10 -11.06 18.30
N ALA A 84 -5.65 -12.17 18.89
CA ALA A 84 -4.25 -12.36 19.30
C ALA A 84 -3.28 -12.40 18.10
N VAL A 85 -3.63 -13.05 16.98
CA VAL A 85 -2.85 -12.99 15.73
C VAL A 85 -2.78 -11.58 15.18
N ALA A 86 -3.87 -10.81 15.25
CA ALA A 86 -3.87 -9.42 14.80
C ALA A 86 -3.05 -8.50 15.72
N GLN A 87 -3.09 -8.69 17.04
CA GLN A 87 -2.19 -7.98 17.97
C GLN A 87 -0.72 -8.35 17.75
N LYS A 88 -0.41 -9.61 17.42
CA LYS A 88 0.93 -10.06 16.99
C LYS A 88 1.37 -9.37 15.69
N HIS A 89 0.47 -9.19 14.72
CA HIS A 89 0.71 -8.39 13.50
C HIS A 89 1.01 -6.92 13.86
N ASP A 90 0.15 -6.28 14.65
CA ASP A 90 0.33 -4.89 15.12
C ASP A 90 1.68 -4.70 15.85
N HIS A 91 2.09 -5.67 16.70
CA HIS A 91 3.39 -5.70 17.36
C HIS A 91 4.57 -5.90 16.38
N ARG A 92 4.43 -6.71 15.33
CA ARG A 92 5.46 -6.85 14.27
C ARG A 92 5.68 -5.53 13.53
N LEU A 93 4.61 -4.83 13.17
CA LEU A 93 4.71 -3.51 12.50
C LEU A 93 5.32 -2.44 13.41
N GLN A 94 5.05 -2.48 14.72
CA GLN A 94 5.75 -1.64 15.70
C GLN A 94 7.23 -2.03 15.86
N LYS A 95 7.58 -3.32 15.78
CA LYS A 95 8.97 -3.78 15.86
C LYS A 95 9.80 -3.29 14.68
N ILE A 96 9.28 -3.37 13.45
CA ILE A 96 9.98 -2.87 12.24
C ILE A 96 10.42 -1.40 12.43
N LYS A 97 9.55 -0.55 13.00
CA LYS A 97 9.86 0.87 13.28
C LYS A 97 10.93 1.06 14.37
N LYS A 98 11.00 0.16 15.36
CA LYS A 98 12.04 0.19 16.42
C LYS A 98 13.38 -0.37 15.94
N ASP A 99 13.34 -1.44 15.14
CA ASP A 99 14.54 -2.00 14.52
C ASP A 99 15.21 -0.96 13.58
N GLU A 100 14.41 -0.14 12.89
CA GLU A 100 14.89 1.01 12.10
C GLU A 100 15.61 2.07 12.95
N GLU A 101 15.05 2.46 14.10
CA GLU A 101 15.71 3.40 15.03
C GLU A 101 17.07 2.87 15.50
N ILE A 102 17.16 1.57 15.76
CA ILE A 102 18.40 0.88 16.15
C ILE A 102 19.39 0.83 14.97
N GLU A 103 18.93 0.53 13.75
CA GLU A 103 19.74 0.52 12.51
C GLU A 103 20.42 1.88 12.26
N SER A 104 19.68 2.98 12.48
CA SER A 104 20.17 4.36 12.30
C SER A 104 21.36 4.73 13.20
N GLN A 105 21.52 4.03 14.32
CA GLN A 105 22.58 4.27 15.32
C GLN A 105 23.82 3.38 15.12
N LYS A 106 23.78 2.40 14.22
CA LYS A 106 24.93 1.51 13.94
C LYS A 106 26.00 2.24 13.13
N ALA A 107 27.26 1.86 13.31
CA ALA A 107 28.30 2.22 12.35
C ALA A 107 28.01 1.59 10.98
N ALA A 108 28.31 2.30 9.88
CA ALA A 108 28.17 1.75 8.53
C ALA A 108 29.14 0.55 8.36
N PRO A 109 28.71 -0.58 7.78
CA PRO A 109 29.53 -1.78 7.72
C PRO A 109 30.72 -1.62 6.76
N GLU A 110 31.90 -2.05 7.19
CA GLU A 110 33.15 -1.97 6.41
C GLU A 110 33.32 -3.19 5.50
N TYR A 111 32.45 -3.30 4.49
CA TYR A 111 32.56 -4.33 3.46
C TYR A 111 33.68 -4.02 2.46
N ARG A 112 34.82 -4.70 2.61
CA ARG A 112 35.90 -4.73 1.61
C ARG A 112 35.56 -5.73 0.52
N ILE A 113 35.16 -5.25 -0.65
CA ILE A 113 34.55 -6.07 -1.72
C ILE A 113 35.64 -6.59 -2.67
N THR A 114 36.26 -7.71 -2.31
CA THR A 114 37.23 -8.41 -3.17
C THR A 114 36.52 -9.18 -4.30
N PHE A 115 36.17 -8.49 -5.39
CA PHE A 115 35.56 -9.10 -6.58
C PHE A 115 36.51 -9.07 -7.79
N GLY A 116 37.21 -10.17 -8.01
CA GLY A 116 38.08 -10.41 -9.15
C GLY A 116 39.37 -11.11 -8.72
N GLU A 117 40.07 -11.70 -9.68
CA GLU A 117 41.50 -11.93 -9.52
C GLU A 117 42.19 -10.56 -9.33
N LYS A 118 43.27 -10.50 -8.55
CA LYS A 118 44.12 -9.31 -8.58
C LYS A 118 44.63 -9.12 -10.02
N PRO A 119 44.81 -7.87 -10.51
CA PRO A 119 45.56 -7.67 -11.74
C PRO A 119 46.92 -8.39 -11.62
N PRO A 120 47.44 -8.98 -12.70
CA PRO A 120 48.69 -9.74 -12.63
C PRO A 120 49.78 -8.84 -12.04
N ALA A 121 50.32 -9.25 -10.90
CA ALA A 121 51.39 -8.52 -10.26
C ALA A 121 52.62 -8.51 -11.16
N LEU A 122 53.33 -7.39 -11.19
CA LEU A 122 54.62 -7.27 -11.89
C LEU A 122 55.52 -8.43 -11.48
N THR A 123 56.16 -9.08 -12.46
CA THR A 123 57.19 -10.07 -12.15
C THR A 123 58.36 -9.40 -11.43
N GLU A 124 59.12 -10.17 -10.65
CA GLU A 124 60.29 -9.69 -9.90
C GLU A 124 61.29 -8.92 -10.79
N ASN A 125 61.44 -9.35 -12.06
CA ASN A 125 62.24 -8.65 -13.07
C ASN A 125 61.63 -7.31 -13.49
N GLU A 126 60.31 -7.24 -13.76
CA GLU A 126 59.63 -6.00 -14.15
C GLU A 126 59.64 -5.00 -13.00
N TYR A 127 59.46 -5.46 -11.76
CA TYR A 127 59.54 -4.63 -10.55
C TYR A 127 60.94 -4.04 -10.35
N GLN A 128 62.00 -4.85 -10.51
CA GLN A 128 63.38 -4.35 -10.47
C GLN A 128 63.71 -3.39 -11.62
N LEU A 129 63.17 -3.61 -12.83
CA LEU A 129 63.34 -2.70 -13.97
C LEU A 129 62.64 -1.36 -13.74
N LEU A 130 61.41 -1.37 -13.22
CA LEU A 130 60.67 -0.17 -12.86
C LEU A 130 61.37 0.64 -11.76
N TYR A 131 61.98 -0.03 -10.78
CA TYR A 131 62.79 0.62 -9.75
C TYR A 131 64.09 1.23 -10.31
N ILE A 132 64.79 0.54 -11.22
CA ILE A 132 65.95 1.10 -11.95
C ILE A 132 65.56 2.39 -12.68
N GLU A 133 64.39 2.42 -13.32
CA GLU A 133 63.88 3.60 -14.03
C GLU A 133 63.62 4.79 -13.08
N VAL A 134 63.14 4.53 -11.86
CA VAL A 134 63.02 5.57 -10.81
C VAL A 134 64.40 6.10 -10.40
N LEU A 135 65.38 5.21 -10.18
CA LEU A 135 66.73 5.62 -9.80
C LEU A 135 67.44 6.42 -10.91
N TYR A 136 67.20 6.05 -12.18
CA TYR A 136 67.66 6.77 -13.36
C TYR A 136 66.97 8.15 -13.49
N THR A 137 65.64 8.20 -13.36
CA THR A 137 64.82 9.43 -13.32
C THR A 137 65.34 10.43 -12.27
N ILE A 138 65.65 9.97 -11.05
CA ILE A 138 66.17 10.80 -9.96
C ILE A 138 67.60 11.28 -10.26
N LYS A 139 68.44 10.44 -10.89
CA LYS A 139 69.82 10.79 -11.27
C LYS A 139 69.88 11.82 -12.42
N HIS A 140 68.94 11.75 -13.35
CA HIS A 140 68.99 12.50 -14.61
C HIS A 140 68.04 13.71 -14.69
N LYS A 141 67.45 14.12 -13.55
CA LYS A 141 66.54 15.27 -13.38
C LYS A 141 66.80 16.45 -14.32
N ILE A 142 65.72 16.93 -14.95
CA ILE A 142 65.72 18.01 -15.96
C ILE A 142 64.92 19.24 -15.51
N GLY A 143 65.33 20.41 -16.03
CA GLY A 143 64.82 21.73 -15.68
C GLY A 143 65.19 22.22 -14.27
N ILE A 144 64.92 23.49 -13.96
CA ILE A 144 65.02 24.03 -12.59
C ILE A 144 63.84 23.50 -11.77
N THR A 145 64.11 22.86 -10.63
CA THR A 145 63.08 22.48 -9.66
C THR A 145 62.36 23.71 -9.10
N THR A 146 61.04 23.75 -9.27
CA THR A 146 60.20 24.84 -8.74
C THR A 146 59.96 24.65 -7.23
N SER A 147 59.45 25.68 -6.54
CA SER A 147 59.19 25.66 -5.09
C SER A 147 58.13 24.65 -4.61
N LYS A 148 57.52 23.88 -5.53
CA LYS A 148 56.64 22.75 -5.20
C LYS A 148 57.40 21.42 -5.06
N HIS A 149 58.57 21.30 -5.68
CA HIS A 149 59.33 20.04 -5.81
C HIS A 149 60.62 20.06 -4.98
N ILE A 150 61.14 18.87 -4.67
CA ILE A 150 62.31 18.71 -3.81
C ILE A 150 63.60 18.72 -4.65
N GLY A 151 64.56 19.56 -4.25
CA GLY A 151 65.85 19.68 -4.92
C GLY A 151 66.81 18.53 -4.63
N GLY A 152 66.76 17.98 -3.40
CA GLY A 152 67.60 16.87 -2.96
C GLY A 152 67.48 15.63 -3.85
N GLU A 153 68.55 14.85 -3.92
CA GLU A 153 68.56 13.54 -4.59
C GLU A 153 68.42 12.43 -3.54
N ASN A 154 69.13 12.53 -2.42
CA ASN A 154 69.08 11.56 -1.31
C ASN A 154 67.66 11.36 -0.76
N ASP A 155 66.89 12.44 -0.58
CA ASP A 155 65.52 12.36 -0.04
C ASP A 155 64.59 11.57 -0.98
N LEU A 156 64.75 11.78 -2.30
CA LEU A 156 64.00 11.06 -3.33
C LEU A 156 64.45 9.59 -3.44
N TYR A 157 65.75 9.30 -3.28
CA TYR A 157 66.27 7.94 -3.23
C TYR A 157 65.75 7.19 -2.00
N MET A 158 65.71 7.82 -0.82
CA MET A 158 65.11 7.26 0.39
C MET A 158 63.61 6.98 0.19
N TYR A 159 62.85 7.95 -0.33
CA TYR A 159 61.43 7.76 -0.60
C TYR A 159 61.19 6.61 -1.58
N ALA A 160 61.95 6.55 -2.68
CA ALA A 160 61.83 5.46 -3.66
C ALA A 160 62.15 4.09 -3.03
N GLN A 161 63.21 4.02 -2.22
CA GLN A 161 63.61 2.79 -1.54
C GLN A 161 62.54 2.30 -0.55
N GLU A 162 62.00 3.20 0.28
CA GLU A 162 60.90 2.88 1.20
C GLU A 162 59.61 2.47 0.45
N ALA A 163 59.26 3.17 -0.63
CA ALA A 163 58.04 2.91 -1.41
C ALA A 163 58.07 1.58 -2.19
N PHE A 164 59.25 1.15 -2.65
CA PHE A 164 59.45 -0.17 -3.26
C PHE A 164 59.84 -1.27 -2.25
N GLY A 165 60.06 -0.93 -0.97
CA GLY A 165 60.45 -1.90 0.07
C GLY A 165 61.82 -2.55 -0.13
N ILE A 166 62.74 -1.89 -0.84
CA ILE A 166 64.02 -2.47 -1.27
C ILE A 166 65.07 -2.38 -0.14
N MET A 167 65.78 -3.48 0.11
CA MET A 167 66.85 -3.56 1.12
C MET A 167 68.11 -2.78 0.67
N ASP A 168 68.86 -2.21 1.62
CA ASP A 168 70.03 -1.34 1.34
C ASP A 168 71.05 -1.95 0.36
N GLU A 169 71.37 -3.24 0.52
CA GLU A 169 72.31 -3.97 -0.35
C GLU A 169 71.80 -4.08 -1.80
N GLU A 170 70.49 -4.24 -1.97
CA GLU A 170 69.84 -4.31 -3.28
C GLU A 170 69.66 -2.90 -3.88
N HIS A 171 69.30 -1.89 -3.07
CA HIS A 171 69.26 -0.49 -3.50
C HIS A 171 70.63 -0.07 -4.06
N GLN A 172 71.73 -0.33 -3.35
CA GLN A 172 73.08 0.02 -3.82
C GLN A 172 73.43 -0.70 -5.14
N ARG A 173 73.06 -1.98 -5.28
CA ARG A 173 73.28 -2.75 -6.51
C ARG A 173 72.46 -2.23 -7.69
N LEU A 174 71.20 -1.87 -7.48
CA LEU A 174 70.31 -1.37 -8.53
C LEU A 174 70.63 0.10 -8.88
N LEU A 175 71.07 0.92 -7.92
CA LEU A 175 71.57 2.27 -8.12
C LEU A 175 72.91 2.29 -8.89
N ALA A 176 73.78 1.30 -8.66
CA ALA A 176 74.98 1.09 -9.45
C ALA A 176 74.63 0.76 -10.91
N LYS A 177 73.70 -0.19 -11.14
CA LYS A 177 73.22 -0.53 -12.49
C LYS A 177 72.56 0.66 -13.21
N ALA A 178 71.64 1.36 -12.56
CA ALA A 178 71.05 2.61 -13.06
C ALA A 178 72.11 3.69 -13.33
N SER A 179 73.25 3.62 -12.63
CA SER A 179 74.37 4.55 -12.81
C SER A 179 75.33 4.22 -13.93
N GLU A 180 75.36 2.97 -14.40
CA GLU A 180 76.14 2.52 -15.57
C GLU A 180 75.45 2.82 -16.91
N GLU A 181 74.14 3.15 -16.88
CA GLU A 181 73.38 3.52 -18.06
C GLU A 181 73.84 4.86 -18.65
N LYS A 182 73.65 5.04 -19.97
CA LYS A 182 74.02 6.29 -20.66
C LYS A 182 73.11 7.42 -20.16
N PRO A 183 73.60 8.66 -19.97
CA PRO A 183 72.71 9.80 -19.73
C PRO A 183 71.77 10.02 -20.94
N PRO A 184 70.53 10.48 -20.69
CA PRO A 184 69.55 10.63 -21.76
C PRO A 184 69.88 11.80 -22.70
N ILE A 185 69.35 11.73 -23.93
CA ILE A 185 69.38 12.86 -24.86
C ILE A 185 68.31 13.85 -24.41
N LEU A 186 68.71 15.09 -24.09
CA LEU A 186 67.78 16.15 -23.73
C LEU A 186 67.08 16.69 -24.99
N ILE A 187 65.77 16.84 -24.92
CA ILE A 187 64.91 17.38 -25.98
C ILE A 187 64.28 18.68 -25.50
N LEU A 188 64.22 19.67 -26.39
CA LEU A 188 63.44 20.89 -26.22
C LEU A 188 62.27 20.86 -27.20
N ASN A 189 61.05 20.89 -26.66
CA ASN A 189 59.82 21.14 -27.39
C ASN A 189 59.50 22.64 -27.30
N ILE A 190 59.39 23.33 -28.44
CA ILE A 190 58.96 24.73 -28.55
C ILE A 190 57.64 24.80 -29.30
N GLU A 191 56.69 25.58 -28.79
CA GLU A 191 55.49 26.01 -29.50
C GLU A 191 55.52 27.54 -29.66
N ILE A 192 55.44 28.00 -30.90
CA ILE A 192 55.32 29.41 -31.25
C ILE A 192 53.84 29.72 -31.39
N VAL A 193 53.28 30.42 -30.40
CA VAL A 193 51.84 30.69 -30.31
C VAL A 193 51.48 31.88 -31.19
N GLU A 194 51.88 33.08 -30.78
CA GLU A 194 51.58 34.34 -31.46
C GLU A 194 52.61 35.43 -31.12
N ALA A 195 52.66 36.51 -31.90
CA ALA A 195 53.32 37.76 -31.52
C ALA A 195 52.36 38.94 -31.63
N LYS A 196 52.73 40.08 -31.03
CA LYS A 196 51.94 41.32 -31.05
C LYS A 196 52.83 42.55 -31.00
N ASP A 197 52.25 43.70 -31.34
CA ASP A 197 52.92 45.02 -31.30
C ASP A 197 54.21 45.08 -32.14
N LEU A 198 54.32 44.26 -33.19
CA LEU A 198 55.48 44.26 -34.09
C LEU A 198 55.63 45.61 -34.81
N GLU A 199 56.86 45.94 -35.21
CA GLU A 199 57.19 47.20 -35.87
C GLU A 199 57.02 47.07 -37.40
N ALA A 200 56.03 47.77 -37.96
CA ALA A 200 55.75 47.78 -39.40
C ALA A 200 56.96 48.24 -40.24
N LYS A 201 57.27 47.49 -41.29
CA LYS A 201 58.33 47.81 -42.28
C LYS A 201 57.78 48.06 -43.67
N ASP A 202 56.68 47.40 -44.02
CA ASP A 202 56.02 47.58 -45.31
C ASP A 202 55.51 49.00 -45.53
N ALA A 203 55.54 49.43 -46.80
CA ALA A 203 54.85 50.64 -47.25
C ALA A 203 53.31 50.59 -47.08
N ASN A 204 52.74 49.42 -46.76
CA ASN A 204 51.32 49.23 -46.46
C ASN A 204 50.96 49.55 -44.98
N GLY A 205 51.94 49.73 -44.09
CA GLY A 205 51.75 49.99 -42.66
C GLY A 205 51.68 48.74 -41.76
N PHE A 206 52.01 47.56 -42.29
CA PHE A 206 52.07 46.27 -41.60
C PHE A 206 53.44 45.59 -41.86
N SER A 207 53.44 44.26 -41.83
CA SER A 207 54.56 43.34 -42.07
C SER A 207 53.99 41.98 -42.50
N ASP A 208 54.81 41.14 -43.12
CA ASP A 208 54.61 39.72 -43.41
C ASP A 208 55.51 38.85 -42.49
N PRO A 209 55.31 38.81 -41.16
CA PRO A 209 56.24 38.18 -40.23
C PRO A 209 56.35 36.65 -40.32
N TYR A 210 57.58 36.15 -40.11
CA TYR A 210 57.91 34.75 -39.82
C TYR A 210 59.05 34.62 -38.80
N CYS A 211 59.18 33.46 -38.17
CA CYS A 211 60.24 33.15 -37.20
C CYS A 211 61.31 32.21 -37.80
N MET A 212 62.58 32.43 -37.43
CA MET A 212 63.70 31.50 -37.62
C MET A 212 64.26 31.10 -36.25
N LEU A 213 64.45 29.81 -36.01
CA LEU A 213 64.78 29.30 -34.67
C LEU A 213 65.79 28.14 -34.68
N GLY A 214 66.62 28.06 -33.64
CA GLY A 214 67.65 27.02 -33.48
C GLY A 214 68.39 27.06 -32.14
N ILE A 215 69.32 26.12 -31.95
CA ILE A 215 70.12 25.98 -30.72
C ILE A 215 71.54 26.55 -30.93
N VAL A 216 72.06 27.29 -29.94
CA VAL A 216 73.36 27.98 -29.96
C VAL A 216 74.17 27.61 -28.70
N PRO A 217 75.36 27.01 -28.80
CA PRO A 217 76.22 26.72 -27.64
C PRO A 217 76.87 27.96 -27.02
N ASP A 218 76.94 28.06 -25.69
CA ASP A 218 77.67 29.13 -24.96
C ASP A 218 79.16 28.74 -24.76
N ASP A 219 80.07 29.64 -25.13
CA ASP A 219 81.49 29.33 -25.45
C ASP A 219 82.47 30.04 -24.48
N LYS A 220 82.31 29.79 -23.17
CA LYS A 220 82.93 30.59 -22.07
C LYS A 220 83.91 29.86 -21.13
N LYS A 221 84.50 28.71 -21.51
CA LYS A 221 85.55 28.03 -20.71
C LYS A 221 86.71 27.42 -21.52
N LEU A 222 87.43 28.24 -22.31
CA LEU A 222 88.68 27.81 -22.98
C LEU A 222 89.83 28.85 -22.99
N ILE A 223 89.75 29.93 -22.20
CA ILE A 223 90.86 30.90 -22.07
C ILE A 223 91.07 31.31 -20.61
N GLN A 224 91.84 30.51 -19.86
CA GLN A 224 92.83 30.99 -18.88
C GLN A 224 93.73 29.86 -18.36
N ASN A 225 94.96 30.23 -18.03
CA ASN A 225 95.92 29.53 -17.16
C ASN A 225 96.36 28.12 -17.55
N GLY A 226 97.31 28.05 -18.48
CA GLY A 226 98.51 27.24 -18.23
C GLY A 226 99.49 28.04 -17.37
N GLY A 227 99.95 27.48 -16.25
CA GLY A 227 100.87 28.10 -15.29
C GLY A 227 101.04 27.15 -14.09
N GLY A 228 102.27 26.96 -13.60
CA GLY A 228 102.63 25.81 -12.77
C GLY A 228 103.02 26.09 -11.31
N SER A 229 103.10 25.00 -10.54
CA SER A 229 103.69 24.80 -9.20
C SER A 229 103.94 23.28 -9.11
N SER A 230 105.16 22.74 -9.14
CA SER A 230 106.15 22.64 -8.05
C SER A 230 105.61 21.98 -6.76
N ASP A 231 106.12 20.75 -6.50
CA ASP A 231 106.77 20.22 -5.26
C ASP A 231 106.09 20.47 -3.89
N GLU A 232 106.08 19.59 -2.88
CA GLU A 232 106.52 18.18 -2.63
C GLU A 232 105.74 17.69 -1.37
N GLU A 233 105.67 16.43 -0.90
CA GLU A 233 106.28 15.12 -1.26
C GLU A 233 105.10 14.06 -1.31
N GLY A 234 105.08 12.80 -0.84
CA GLY A 234 106.11 11.92 -0.28
C GLY A 234 105.59 10.56 0.27
N GLY A 235 106.20 9.46 -0.18
CA GLY A 235 106.07 8.08 0.36
C GLY A 235 104.69 7.37 0.29
N SER A 236 104.59 6.03 0.34
CA SER A 236 105.55 4.95 0.10
C SER A 236 104.84 3.59 -0.09
N SER A 237 105.43 2.67 -0.87
CA SER A 237 105.41 1.17 -0.79
C SER A 237 104.17 0.42 -0.20
N THR A 238 103.60 -0.63 -0.79
CA THR A 238 104.17 -1.88 -1.37
C THR A 238 103.18 -2.50 -2.39
N THR A 239 103.54 -3.11 -3.54
CA THR A 239 104.06 -4.51 -3.75
C THR A 239 103.32 -5.61 -2.96
N ASP A 240 102.94 -6.79 -3.49
CA ASP A 240 103.22 -7.45 -4.78
C ASP A 240 102.22 -8.60 -5.08
N GLY A 241 102.32 -9.25 -6.26
CA GLY A 241 101.70 -10.57 -6.57
C GLY A 241 100.54 -10.56 -7.59
N ASN A 242 100.65 -11.01 -8.85
CA ASN A 242 100.90 -12.38 -9.39
C ASN A 242 99.65 -13.30 -9.21
N THR A 243 99.08 -13.99 -10.20
CA THR A 243 99.69 -14.70 -11.36
C THR A 243 98.95 -14.63 -12.71
N ASP A 244 99.73 -14.67 -13.80
CA ASP A 244 99.32 -14.90 -15.20
C ASP A 244 98.78 -16.32 -15.48
N ARG A 245 97.88 -16.50 -16.45
CA ARG A 245 97.68 -17.79 -17.16
C ARG A 245 97.02 -17.62 -18.54
N LYS A 246 97.82 -17.86 -19.59
CA LYS A 246 97.42 -17.83 -21.01
C LYS A 246 96.89 -19.19 -21.50
N LEU A 247 95.85 -19.18 -22.33
CA LEU A 247 95.70 -19.97 -23.58
C LEU A 247 94.38 -19.59 -24.29
N GLY A 248 94.27 -19.37 -25.61
CA GLY A 248 95.29 -19.19 -26.65
C GLY A 248 95.33 -20.28 -27.73
N PHE A 249 94.44 -20.22 -28.75
CA PHE A 249 94.64 -20.94 -30.01
C PHE A 249 93.95 -20.27 -31.22
N MET A 250 94.53 -20.40 -32.43
CA MET A 250 94.06 -19.76 -33.67
C MET A 250 94.56 -20.50 -34.93
N LYS A 251 93.66 -20.78 -35.91
CA LYS A 251 93.85 -20.94 -37.39
C LYS A 251 92.51 -21.41 -38.01
N ARG A 252 91.93 -20.78 -39.05
CA ARG A 252 92.25 -20.82 -40.51
C ARG A 252 92.20 -22.25 -41.09
N LEU A 253 91.40 -22.55 -42.13
CA LEU A 253 91.69 -22.22 -43.55
C LEU A 253 90.46 -22.41 -44.50
N LYS A 254 90.46 -21.65 -45.62
CA LYS A 254 90.15 -21.96 -47.05
C LYS A 254 89.38 -23.26 -47.46
N SER A 255 88.70 -23.40 -48.62
CA SER A 255 88.04 -22.55 -49.66
C SER A 255 87.73 -23.39 -50.93
N PHE A 256 86.55 -23.32 -51.59
CA PHE A 256 86.22 -23.70 -53.01
C PHE A 256 84.68 -23.46 -53.20
N ARG A 257 84.06 -22.86 -54.24
CA ARG A 257 84.03 -23.02 -55.72
C ARG A 257 83.72 -24.47 -56.15
N LYS A 258 82.66 -24.87 -56.87
CA LYS A 258 81.70 -24.27 -57.86
C LYS A 258 80.31 -24.97 -57.71
N SER A 259 79.19 -24.64 -58.40
CA SER A 259 78.58 -23.40 -58.96
C SER A 259 77.24 -23.75 -59.66
N THR A 260 76.46 -22.72 -60.10
CA THR A 260 75.29 -22.79 -61.05
C THR A 260 74.02 -23.52 -60.56
N THR A 261 72.79 -23.16 -60.96
CA THR A 261 72.29 -22.21 -62.01
C THR A 261 71.43 -21.04 -61.45
N ARG A 262 71.05 -20.11 -62.34
CA ARG A 262 70.38 -18.82 -62.03
C ARG A 262 68.85 -18.91 -62.08
N ARG A 263 68.17 -18.13 -61.22
CA ARG A 263 67.34 -16.98 -61.66
C ARG A 263 67.58 -15.82 -60.67
N ARG A 264 67.26 -14.58 -61.07
CA ARG A 264 67.89 -13.36 -60.51
C ARG A 264 66.95 -12.15 -60.54
N GLU A 265 66.62 -11.62 -59.36
CA GLU A 265 65.98 -10.31 -59.19
C GLU A 265 67.03 -9.19 -58.95
N GLY A 266 66.53 -7.95 -58.87
CA GLY A 266 67.32 -6.72 -58.87
C GLY A 266 68.04 -6.39 -57.56
N ARG A 267 69.26 -6.89 -57.40
CA ARG A 267 70.35 -6.26 -56.63
C ARG A 267 70.83 -5.00 -57.38
N GLU A 268 71.38 -3.92 -56.81
CA GLU A 268 71.88 -3.62 -55.45
C GLU A 268 72.26 -2.12 -55.38
N LYS A 269 72.44 -1.54 -54.18
CA LYS A 269 73.68 -0.81 -53.80
C LYS A 269 73.67 -0.34 -52.34
N GLY A 270 74.47 -0.99 -51.50
CA GLY A 270 74.92 -0.42 -50.23
C GLY A 270 76.15 0.46 -50.42
N VAL A 271 76.39 1.35 -49.44
CA VAL A 271 77.60 2.17 -49.25
C VAL A 271 77.93 2.15 -47.74
N PRO A 272 79.16 2.47 -47.29
CA PRO A 272 79.84 1.64 -46.30
C PRO A 272 79.92 2.25 -44.90
N SER A 273 80.31 1.44 -43.91
CA SER A 273 80.75 1.92 -42.60
C SER A 273 82.10 2.66 -42.70
N PRO A 274 82.25 3.82 -42.03
CA PRO A 274 83.54 4.38 -41.66
C PRO A 274 83.68 4.50 -40.13
N THR A 275 84.76 3.95 -39.58
CA THR A 275 85.22 4.28 -38.22
C THR A 275 85.95 5.63 -38.21
N ASN A 276 85.88 6.35 -37.08
CA ASN A 276 86.79 7.43 -36.66
C ASN A 276 87.26 8.46 -37.72
N ALA A 277 86.34 9.33 -38.20
CA ALA A 277 86.70 10.70 -38.63
C ALA A 277 85.45 11.57 -38.88
N LEU A 278 84.90 12.24 -37.85
CA LEU A 278 83.88 13.30 -38.03
C LEU A 278 83.73 14.22 -36.79
N LYS A 279 84.83 14.88 -36.39
CA LYS A 279 84.72 16.20 -35.74
C LYS A 279 84.64 17.27 -36.83
N ASP A 280 83.97 18.38 -36.52
CA ASP A 280 83.73 19.56 -37.37
C ASP A 280 82.97 19.33 -38.69
N LYS A 281 81.62 19.37 -38.60
CA LYS A 281 80.70 20.01 -39.57
C LYS A 281 79.24 19.88 -39.11
N LEU A 282 78.51 20.99 -39.04
CA LEU A 282 77.05 21.01 -38.86
C LEU A 282 76.37 21.41 -40.19
N PRO A 283 75.36 20.67 -40.69
CA PRO A 283 74.55 21.10 -41.83
C PRO A 283 73.43 22.07 -41.39
N ALA A 284 72.86 22.82 -42.33
CA ALA A 284 71.78 23.80 -42.09
C ALA A 284 70.47 23.21 -41.51
N LYS A 285 70.35 21.87 -41.43
CA LYS A 285 69.18 21.12 -40.94
C LYS A 285 68.80 21.33 -39.46
N TYR A 286 69.56 22.13 -38.72
CA TYR A 286 69.36 22.41 -37.29
C TYR A 286 68.69 23.76 -37.02
N ILE A 287 68.30 24.49 -38.08
CA ILE A 287 67.44 25.67 -38.00
C ILE A 287 66.08 25.28 -38.60
N GLN A 288 65.03 25.64 -37.87
CA GLN A 288 63.64 25.45 -38.27
C GLN A 288 63.02 26.84 -38.44
N THR A 289 61.92 26.94 -39.19
CA THR A 289 61.23 28.21 -39.49
C THR A 289 59.73 28.00 -39.45
N THR A 290 58.99 29.04 -39.11
CA THR A 290 57.52 29.03 -39.21
C THR A 290 57.04 29.32 -40.63
N ASP A 291 55.75 29.15 -40.88
CA ASP A 291 55.06 29.82 -41.97
C ASP A 291 55.15 31.36 -41.86
N VAL A 292 55.05 32.04 -43.01
CA VAL A 292 54.86 33.49 -43.13
C VAL A 292 53.38 33.83 -42.93
N LYS A 293 53.08 34.83 -42.09
CA LYS A 293 51.71 35.32 -41.89
C LYS A 293 51.58 36.72 -42.49
N LYS A 294 50.94 36.85 -43.65
CA LYS A 294 50.92 38.11 -44.41
C LYS A 294 50.10 39.24 -43.76
N THR A 295 50.56 40.47 -43.91
CA THR A 295 49.88 41.74 -43.57
C THR A 295 49.38 41.86 -42.14
N THR A 296 50.22 41.50 -41.15
CA THR A 296 49.87 41.59 -39.72
C THR A 296 51.05 41.99 -38.82
N LEU A 297 50.76 42.87 -37.86
CA LEU A 297 51.66 43.19 -36.74
C LEU A 297 51.39 42.32 -35.50
N ASN A 298 50.40 41.44 -35.60
CA ASN A 298 50.00 40.49 -34.55
C ASN A 298 49.77 39.10 -35.17
N PRO A 299 50.83 38.39 -35.60
CA PRO A 299 50.74 37.07 -36.22
C PRO A 299 50.42 35.97 -35.22
N VAL A 300 49.64 34.99 -35.66
CA VAL A 300 49.38 33.74 -34.93
C VAL A 300 49.95 32.58 -35.75
N TRP A 301 50.75 31.72 -35.13
CA TRP A 301 51.40 30.58 -35.76
C TRP A 301 50.80 29.26 -35.29
N MET A 302 50.77 28.99 -33.96
CA MET A 302 50.43 27.69 -33.37
C MET A 302 51.31 26.53 -33.87
N GLU A 303 52.59 26.81 -34.12
CA GLU A 303 53.54 25.89 -34.78
C GLU A 303 54.53 25.27 -33.79
N LYS A 304 54.79 23.97 -33.95
CA LYS A 304 55.54 23.13 -32.99
C LYS A 304 56.86 22.63 -33.55
N PHE A 305 57.90 22.71 -32.74
CA PHE A 305 59.29 22.50 -33.11
C PHE A 305 60.02 21.68 -32.05
N ARG A 306 60.87 20.75 -32.49
CA ARG A 306 61.59 19.80 -31.62
C ARG A 306 63.10 19.86 -31.90
N PHE A 307 63.89 20.04 -30.85
CA PHE A 307 65.36 20.13 -30.93
C PHE A 307 66.03 19.14 -29.97
N ASN A 308 66.97 18.36 -30.49
CA ASN A 308 67.84 17.52 -29.67
C ASN A 308 69.04 18.36 -29.20
N ILE A 309 69.18 18.53 -27.89
CA ILE A 309 70.25 19.29 -27.23
C ILE A 309 71.49 18.40 -27.03
N ALA A 310 72.68 18.96 -27.20
CA ALA A 310 73.92 18.22 -26.94
C ALA A 310 74.16 18.06 -25.43
N SER A 311 74.88 17.00 -25.03
CA SER A 311 75.04 16.58 -23.62
C SER A 311 75.64 17.64 -22.65
N GLY A 312 76.16 18.78 -23.15
CA GLY A 312 76.54 19.91 -22.31
C GLY A 312 75.33 20.79 -21.97
N LYS A 313 74.97 20.91 -20.68
CA LYS A 313 73.94 21.82 -20.16
C LYS A 313 74.36 23.31 -20.24
N THR A 314 74.78 23.79 -21.41
CA THR A 314 75.27 25.16 -21.69
C THR A 314 74.83 25.68 -23.06
N GLU A 315 73.74 25.14 -23.63
CA GLU A 315 73.17 25.62 -24.89
C GLU A 315 72.06 26.65 -24.62
N THR A 316 71.79 27.49 -25.62
CA THR A 316 70.79 28.57 -25.61
C THR A 316 69.91 28.42 -26.84
N PHE A 317 68.59 28.37 -26.65
CA PHE A 317 67.63 28.48 -27.74
C PHE A 317 67.58 29.94 -28.22
N HIS A 318 67.69 30.14 -29.53
CA HIS A 318 67.68 31.44 -30.18
C HIS A 318 66.58 31.48 -31.24
N LEU A 319 65.80 32.57 -31.25
CA LEU A 319 64.74 32.84 -32.20
C LEU A 319 64.91 34.27 -32.72
N ASP A 320 64.94 34.44 -34.04
CA ASP A 320 64.81 35.72 -34.74
C ASP A 320 63.42 35.80 -35.40
N ILE A 321 62.79 36.97 -35.39
CA ILE A 321 61.59 37.30 -36.17
C ILE A 321 62.00 38.23 -37.32
N TRP A 322 61.48 37.93 -38.51
CA TRP A 322 61.78 38.59 -39.77
C TRP A 322 60.49 38.96 -40.49
N ASP A 323 60.54 40.05 -41.25
CA ASP A 323 59.53 40.47 -42.22
C ASP A 323 59.83 39.81 -43.58
N HIS A 324 58.84 39.39 -44.37
CA HIS A 324 59.08 38.68 -45.64
C HIS A 324 58.85 39.55 -46.88
N ASP A 325 59.93 39.83 -47.62
CA ASP A 325 59.87 40.49 -48.91
C ASP A 325 59.60 39.52 -50.07
N ASP A 326 58.53 39.74 -50.84
CA ASP A 326 57.98 38.87 -51.90
C ASP A 326 58.95 38.53 -53.08
N GLU A 327 60.17 39.08 -53.13
CA GLU A 327 61.16 38.74 -54.17
C GLU A 327 62.23 37.71 -53.75
N PHE A 328 62.96 37.90 -52.63
CA PHE A 328 64.11 37.04 -52.25
C PHE A 328 64.34 36.92 -50.73
N SER A 329 63.74 35.90 -50.11
CA SER A 329 63.85 35.68 -48.66
C SER A 329 65.21 35.18 -48.15
N VAL A 330 65.53 35.58 -46.92
CA VAL A 330 66.58 35.02 -46.05
C VAL A 330 66.43 33.49 -45.89
N PHE A 331 65.21 32.95 -45.95
CA PHE A 331 64.91 31.51 -46.02
C PHE A 331 65.58 30.81 -47.21
N GLU A 332 65.55 31.41 -48.41
CA GLU A 332 66.23 30.83 -49.58
C GLU A 332 67.75 30.86 -49.43
N ALA A 333 68.30 31.95 -48.87
CA ALA A 333 69.73 32.08 -48.63
C ALA A 333 70.23 31.01 -47.65
N ALA A 334 69.48 30.74 -46.58
CA ALA A 334 69.78 29.66 -45.62
C ALA A 334 69.84 28.28 -46.30
N ARG A 335 68.91 27.97 -47.22
CA ARG A 335 68.87 26.69 -47.95
C ARG A 335 70.01 26.55 -48.98
N LYS A 336 70.53 27.66 -49.52
CA LYS A 336 71.65 27.68 -50.47
C LYS A 336 73.02 27.51 -49.78
N LEU A 337 73.17 27.97 -48.53
CA LEU A 337 74.41 27.90 -47.73
C LEU A 337 74.75 26.51 -47.16
N ASN A 338 75.08 25.57 -48.03
CA ASN A 338 75.49 24.21 -47.67
C ASN A 338 76.93 24.10 -47.13
N GLN A 339 77.18 24.57 -45.90
CA GLN A 339 78.14 24.05 -44.88
C GLN A 339 78.49 25.12 -43.82
N VAL A 340 78.54 24.74 -42.54
CA VAL A 340 79.17 25.53 -41.46
C VAL A 340 80.42 24.81 -40.95
N GLN A 341 81.56 25.52 -40.86
CA GLN A 341 82.77 25.03 -40.20
C GLN A 341 82.76 25.38 -38.71
N GLY A 342 82.72 24.35 -37.85
CA GLY A 342 82.93 24.44 -36.42
C GLY A 342 81.73 24.94 -35.59
N PHE A 343 81.65 24.49 -34.35
CA PHE A 343 80.56 24.81 -33.41
C PHE A 343 80.52 26.29 -33.00
N LYS A 344 81.64 27.01 -33.11
CA LYS A 344 81.74 28.47 -32.90
C LYS A 344 81.02 29.31 -33.97
N GLY A 345 80.30 28.66 -34.90
CA GLY A 345 79.73 29.27 -36.10
C GLY A 345 78.34 29.88 -35.96
N LEU A 346 77.45 29.42 -35.06
CA LEU A 346 76.01 29.71 -35.17
C LEU A 346 75.63 31.19 -35.02
N ASN A 347 76.17 31.90 -34.02
CA ASN A 347 75.95 33.35 -33.88
C ASN A 347 76.63 34.18 -34.99
N ARG A 348 77.58 33.57 -35.72
CA ARG A 348 78.14 34.10 -36.98
C ARG A 348 77.31 33.68 -38.20
N TYR A 349 76.55 32.58 -38.13
CA TYR A 349 75.72 32.02 -39.21
C TYR A 349 74.43 32.80 -39.39
N PHE A 350 73.67 33.11 -38.31
CA PHE A 350 72.53 34.03 -38.40
C PHE A 350 72.96 35.39 -38.99
N LYS A 351 74.11 35.92 -38.53
CA LYS A 351 74.74 37.12 -39.11
C LYS A 351 75.22 36.91 -40.55
N GLN A 352 75.70 35.73 -40.93
CA GLN A 352 76.17 35.44 -42.28
C GLN A 352 75.04 35.18 -43.27
N ILE A 353 73.86 34.69 -42.87
CA ILE A 353 72.68 34.65 -43.76
C ILE A 353 72.18 36.08 -43.96
N ALA A 354 72.04 36.85 -42.88
CA ALA A 354 71.68 38.27 -42.91
C ALA A 354 72.66 39.13 -43.76
N GLN A 355 73.92 38.70 -43.86
CA GLN A 355 74.97 39.36 -44.64
C GLN A 355 75.13 38.77 -46.04
N SER A 356 74.86 37.48 -46.27
CA SER A 356 74.92 36.86 -47.60
C SER A 356 73.77 37.31 -48.49
N ALA A 357 72.57 37.45 -47.92
CA ALA A 357 71.43 38.08 -48.59
C ALA A 357 71.76 39.52 -49.04
N ARG A 358 72.72 40.19 -48.39
CA ARG A 358 73.21 41.53 -48.74
C ARG A 358 74.42 41.56 -49.69
N THR A 359 75.17 40.46 -49.85
CA THR A 359 76.39 40.44 -50.71
C THR A 359 76.17 39.91 -52.12
N ASP A 360 75.10 39.16 -52.38
CA ASP A 360 74.85 38.56 -53.70
C ASP A 360 74.24 39.54 -54.75
N ARG A 361 74.04 40.82 -54.41
CA ARG A 361 73.53 41.85 -55.34
C ARG A 361 74.22 43.20 -55.21
N ALA A 362 74.30 43.91 -56.35
CA ALA A 362 74.86 45.26 -56.47
C ALA A 362 73.79 46.36 -56.62
N ASP A 363 72.52 46.00 -56.77
CA ASP A 363 71.35 46.89 -56.70
C ASP A 363 70.50 46.49 -55.49
N GLY A 364 70.00 47.49 -54.76
CA GLY A 364 69.33 47.33 -53.46
C GLY A 364 67.86 46.92 -53.55
N SER A 365 67.56 45.74 -54.13
CA SER A 365 66.28 45.05 -53.92
C SER A 365 66.19 44.54 -52.47
N ASN A 366 65.00 44.54 -51.87
CA ASN A 366 64.80 44.27 -50.45
C ASN A 366 65.36 42.92 -49.96
N VAL A 367 65.64 42.86 -48.67
CA VAL A 367 66.08 41.68 -47.91
C VAL A 367 65.29 41.68 -46.62
N ASP A 368 64.55 40.59 -46.37
CA ASP A 368 63.72 40.34 -45.18
C ASP A 368 64.18 41.15 -43.95
N ASP A 369 63.33 42.07 -43.50
CA ASP A 369 63.72 43.06 -42.50
C ASP A 369 63.59 42.53 -41.06
N PHE A 370 64.41 43.03 -40.14
CA PHE A 370 64.50 42.44 -38.80
C PHE A 370 63.48 43.02 -37.82
N LEU A 371 62.64 42.16 -37.25
CA LEU A 371 61.54 42.54 -36.35
C LEU A 371 61.87 42.36 -34.87
N GLY A 372 62.71 41.39 -34.49
CA GLY A 372 63.13 41.20 -33.09
C GLY A 372 63.71 39.81 -32.82
N SER A 373 64.27 39.58 -31.62
CA SER A 373 64.84 38.28 -31.23
C SER A 373 64.55 37.89 -29.78
N VAL A 374 64.68 36.60 -29.46
CA VAL A 374 64.55 36.04 -28.10
C VAL A 374 65.67 35.01 -27.85
N ASN A 375 66.23 35.02 -26.64
CA ASN A 375 67.30 34.14 -26.19
C ASN A 375 66.91 33.42 -24.89
N LEU A 376 66.81 32.08 -24.89
CA LEU A 376 66.45 31.27 -23.72
C LEU A 376 67.58 30.28 -23.39
N LYS A 377 68.26 30.42 -22.24
CA LYS A 377 69.25 29.42 -21.83
C LYS A 377 68.52 28.15 -21.40
N ILE A 378 68.97 26.99 -21.87
CA ILE A 378 68.36 25.70 -21.51
C ILE A 378 68.39 25.43 -20.00
N THR A 379 69.41 25.96 -19.30
CA THR A 379 69.54 25.89 -17.83
C THR A 379 68.56 26.77 -17.07
N GLU A 380 67.90 27.72 -17.72
CA GLU A 380 66.95 28.67 -17.09
C GLU A 380 65.48 28.24 -17.29
N ILE A 381 65.24 27.11 -17.96
CA ILE A 381 63.92 26.52 -18.17
C ILE A 381 63.50 25.73 -16.91
N PRO A 382 62.36 26.05 -16.26
CA PRO A 382 61.83 25.27 -15.13
C PRO A 382 61.44 23.84 -15.53
N SER A 383 61.40 22.93 -14.55
CA SER A 383 60.94 21.54 -14.78
C SER A 383 59.47 21.46 -15.22
N ILE A 384 58.66 22.49 -14.97
CA ILE A 384 57.26 22.60 -15.41
C ILE A 384 57.13 23.27 -16.80
N GLY A 385 58.24 23.58 -17.46
CA GLY A 385 58.29 24.35 -18.70
C GLY A 385 58.13 25.85 -18.50
N ILE A 386 57.94 26.56 -19.61
CA ILE A 386 57.60 27.98 -19.66
C ILE A 386 56.40 28.15 -20.60
N ASP A 387 55.43 28.96 -20.19
CA ASP A 387 54.35 29.50 -21.03
C ASP A 387 54.24 30.98 -20.67
N ARG A 388 54.72 31.88 -21.55
CA ARG A 388 54.60 33.34 -21.36
C ARG A 388 54.91 34.17 -22.61
N TRP A 389 54.55 35.44 -22.51
CA TRP A 389 55.06 36.52 -23.35
C TRP A 389 56.52 36.86 -23.03
N PHE A 390 57.33 37.00 -24.08
CA PHE A 390 58.70 37.49 -24.05
C PHE A 390 58.77 38.83 -24.77
N GLN A 391 59.51 39.77 -24.19
CA GLN A 391 59.82 41.05 -24.82
C GLN A 391 60.88 40.84 -25.91
N LEU A 392 60.67 41.41 -27.11
CA LEU A 392 61.63 41.25 -28.21
C LEU A 392 62.90 42.08 -27.97
N GLU A 393 64.05 41.44 -28.16
CA GLU A 393 65.39 42.03 -28.01
C GLU A 393 65.98 42.43 -29.37
N GLY A 394 66.68 43.56 -29.39
CA GLY A 394 67.44 44.02 -30.57
C GLY A 394 68.85 43.42 -30.63
N ARG A 395 69.34 43.13 -31.85
CA ARG A 395 70.66 42.52 -32.10
C ARG A 395 71.88 43.37 -31.68
N SER A 396 71.66 44.60 -31.22
CA SER A 396 72.63 45.49 -30.58
C SER A 396 71.91 46.57 -29.77
N GLU A 397 72.60 47.22 -28.83
CA GLU A 397 72.05 48.28 -27.95
C GLU A 397 71.45 49.49 -28.71
N ASN A 398 71.87 49.71 -29.97
CA ASN A 398 71.36 50.76 -30.84
C ASN A 398 70.14 50.34 -31.68
N SER A 399 69.74 49.07 -31.63
CA SER A 399 68.63 48.52 -32.41
C SER A 399 67.31 48.80 -31.71
N LYS A 400 66.52 49.75 -32.24
CA LYS A 400 65.11 49.87 -31.84
C LYS A 400 64.37 48.63 -32.32
N VAL A 401 63.62 48.03 -31.41
CA VAL A 401 62.75 46.86 -31.61
C VAL A 401 61.52 47.08 -30.73
N ARG A 402 60.34 46.74 -31.25
CA ARG A 402 59.07 46.76 -30.52
C ARG A 402 58.33 45.45 -30.80
N GLY A 403 57.55 45.02 -29.81
CA GLY A 403 56.67 43.86 -29.88
C GLY A 403 56.99 42.84 -28.80
N GLN A 404 56.14 41.83 -28.72
CA GLN A 404 56.29 40.68 -27.83
C GLN A 404 55.93 39.40 -28.58
N ILE A 405 56.51 38.28 -28.19
CA ILE A 405 56.18 36.95 -28.71
C ILE A 405 55.79 36.01 -27.57
N HIS A 406 54.72 35.26 -27.73
CA HIS A 406 54.24 34.22 -26.83
C HIS A 406 54.86 32.90 -27.25
N LEU A 407 55.70 32.34 -26.37
CA LEU A 407 56.39 31.07 -26.57
C LEU A 407 56.06 30.12 -25.43
N CYS A 408 55.77 28.87 -25.77
CA CYS A 408 55.74 27.77 -24.82
C CYS A 408 56.99 26.88 -25.04
N ALA A 409 57.67 26.50 -23.97
CA ALA A 409 58.97 25.84 -24.02
C ALA A 409 59.12 24.79 -22.91
N ASN A 410 59.13 23.52 -23.30
CA ASN A 410 59.18 22.37 -22.39
C ASN A 410 60.41 21.51 -22.66
N LEU A 411 60.97 20.92 -21.59
CA LEU A 411 62.04 19.93 -21.68
C LEU A 411 61.49 18.51 -21.58
N ALA A 412 62.00 17.62 -22.42
CA ALA A 412 61.77 16.19 -22.36
C ALA A 412 63.10 15.43 -22.56
N THR A 413 63.08 14.10 -22.50
CA THR A 413 64.26 13.29 -22.83
C THR A 413 63.96 12.19 -23.85
N ARG A 414 65.02 11.57 -24.38
CA ARG A 414 64.92 10.36 -25.19
C ARG A 414 66.14 9.48 -25.01
N GLU A 415 65.92 8.19 -25.05
CA GLU A 415 66.98 7.20 -24.95
C GLU A 415 67.54 6.78 -26.31
N ASP A 416 68.83 6.49 -26.36
CA ASP A 416 69.54 5.93 -27.53
C ASP A 416 69.34 4.39 -27.61
N ARG A 417 68.09 3.92 -27.39
CA ARG A 417 67.69 2.50 -27.37
C ARG A 417 67.02 1.99 -28.67
N GLY A 418 66.77 2.87 -29.66
CA GLY A 418 66.28 2.49 -31.00
C GLY A 418 64.76 2.42 -31.17
N VAL A 419 64.00 2.97 -30.22
CA VAL A 419 62.53 3.17 -30.26
C VAL A 419 62.19 4.32 -31.24
N PRO A 420 61.00 4.34 -31.90
CA PRO A 420 60.55 5.48 -32.71
C PRO A 420 60.53 6.81 -31.93
N GLU A 421 60.76 7.94 -32.62
CA GLU A 421 60.94 9.25 -31.97
C GLU A 421 59.66 9.89 -31.39
N GLU A 422 58.52 9.18 -31.46
CA GLU A 422 57.15 9.66 -31.15
C GLU A 422 56.32 8.66 -30.29
N ASP A 423 56.90 7.54 -29.84
CA ASP A 423 56.18 6.50 -29.09
C ASP A 423 56.64 6.47 -27.61
N ASN A 424 55.83 7.04 -26.71
CA ASN A 424 56.04 7.03 -25.25
C ASN A 424 55.11 6.05 -24.51
N TRP A 425 54.60 5.02 -25.19
CA TRP A 425 53.64 4.07 -24.63
C TRP A 425 54.19 3.20 -23.49
N THR A 426 55.51 3.02 -23.42
CA THR A 426 56.19 2.32 -22.31
C THR A 426 56.20 3.21 -21.07
N ASP A 427 56.59 4.48 -21.21
CA ASP A 427 56.64 5.48 -20.15
C ASP A 427 55.26 5.69 -19.51
N ILE A 428 54.19 5.71 -20.33
CA ILE A 428 52.79 5.81 -19.87
C ILE A 428 52.40 4.65 -18.95
N LYS A 429 52.83 3.41 -19.28
CA LYS A 429 52.56 2.22 -18.45
C LYS A 429 53.36 2.24 -17.16
N GLN A 430 54.66 2.51 -17.25
CA GLN A 430 55.53 2.66 -16.09
C GLN A 430 55.00 3.74 -15.15
N HIS A 431 54.55 4.88 -15.66
CA HIS A 431 53.96 5.96 -14.86
C HIS A 431 52.65 5.53 -14.16
N VAL A 432 51.80 4.70 -14.79
CA VAL A 432 50.62 4.09 -14.15
C VAL A 432 51.00 3.10 -13.05
N GLU A 433 52.10 2.38 -13.19
CA GLU A 433 52.63 1.45 -12.20
C GLU A 433 53.27 2.18 -11.01
N LEU A 434 54.07 3.23 -11.25
CA LEU A 434 54.63 4.10 -10.22
C LEU A 434 53.54 4.80 -9.41
N LEU A 435 52.51 5.34 -10.07
CA LEU A 435 51.35 5.90 -9.39
C LEU A 435 50.71 4.88 -8.44
N GLN A 436 50.55 3.63 -8.86
CA GLN A 436 49.97 2.57 -8.03
C GLN A 436 50.85 2.20 -6.82
N ILE A 437 52.18 2.10 -7.00
CA ILE A 437 53.12 1.81 -5.92
C ILE A 437 53.15 2.95 -4.89
N PHE A 438 53.16 4.21 -5.34
CA PHE A 438 53.17 5.36 -4.44
C PHE A 438 51.83 5.55 -3.72
N ILE A 439 50.70 5.25 -4.37
CA ILE A 439 49.38 5.18 -3.71
C ILE A 439 49.39 4.11 -2.60
N ASP A 440 49.94 2.91 -2.85
CA ASP A 440 50.02 1.85 -1.84
C ASP A 440 50.89 2.25 -0.64
N TYR A 441 52.08 2.81 -0.89
CA TYR A 441 52.98 3.25 0.18
C TYR A 441 52.34 4.34 1.05
N GLU A 442 51.76 5.39 0.46
CA GLU A 442 51.12 6.47 1.22
C GLU A 442 49.87 5.98 1.97
N LEU A 443 49.07 5.06 1.38
CA LEU A 443 47.93 4.43 2.07
C LEU A 443 48.37 3.55 3.25
N ASN A 444 49.50 2.86 3.15
CA ASN A 444 50.07 2.07 4.26
C ASN A 444 50.70 2.96 5.35
N LYS A 445 51.15 4.16 4.99
CA LYS A 445 51.70 5.19 5.89
C LYS A 445 50.59 5.99 6.59
N PHE A 446 49.42 6.11 5.96
CA PHE A 446 48.24 6.81 6.49
C PHE A 446 47.60 6.04 7.65
N LYS A 447 47.43 6.72 8.79
CA LYS A 447 46.94 6.09 10.04
C LYS A 447 45.40 6.10 10.21
N GLY A 448 44.68 6.72 9.30
CA GLY A 448 43.22 6.70 9.24
C GLY A 448 42.68 5.61 8.32
N LYS A 449 41.39 5.66 8.00
CA LYS A 449 40.79 4.75 7.01
C LYS A 449 41.08 5.21 5.59
N SER A 450 41.18 4.29 4.65
CA SER A 450 41.36 4.62 3.23
C SER A 450 40.21 5.46 2.63
N THR A 451 39.01 5.43 3.23
CA THR A 451 37.88 6.32 2.91
C THR A 451 38.01 7.74 3.50
N GLU A 452 39.09 8.03 4.23
CA GLU A 452 39.40 9.32 4.86
C GLU A 452 40.66 9.96 4.27
N TRP A 453 41.42 9.20 3.46
CA TRP A 453 42.55 9.74 2.68
C TRP A 453 42.05 10.67 1.57
N ASN A 454 42.74 11.80 1.41
CA ASN A 454 42.36 12.87 0.48
C ASN A 454 42.89 12.67 -0.94
N GLY A 455 43.80 11.71 -1.18
CA GLY A 455 44.42 11.49 -2.48
C GLY A 455 45.61 12.39 -2.78
N GLU A 456 46.18 13.05 -1.77
CA GLU A 456 47.45 13.76 -1.89
C GLU A 456 48.62 12.80 -1.61
N LEU A 457 49.63 12.85 -2.48
CA LEU A 457 50.90 12.14 -2.32
C LEU A 457 51.92 13.07 -1.65
N SER A 458 53.01 12.54 -1.08
CA SER A 458 54.14 13.37 -0.64
C SER A 458 54.78 14.16 -1.79
N ARG A 459 55.46 15.25 -1.43
CA ARG A 459 56.23 16.07 -2.39
C ARG A 459 57.35 15.28 -3.06
N ASP A 460 57.87 14.25 -2.39
CA ASP A 460 58.87 13.33 -2.90
C ASP A 460 58.29 12.50 -4.04
N ALA A 461 57.14 11.85 -3.82
CA ALA A 461 56.37 11.15 -4.84
C ALA A 461 55.98 12.08 -6.02
N GLU A 462 55.43 13.26 -5.74
CA GLU A 462 55.08 14.24 -6.77
C GLU A 462 56.32 14.71 -7.56
N THR A 463 57.48 14.82 -6.93
CA THR A 463 58.74 15.20 -7.60
C THR A 463 59.24 14.09 -8.53
N ILE A 464 59.21 12.82 -8.09
CA ILE A 464 59.59 11.67 -8.91
C ILE A 464 58.64 11.50 -10.09
N LEU A 465 57.32 11.55 -9.84
CA LEU A 465 56.30 11.43 -10.88
C LEU A 465 56.39 12.59 -11.89
N HIS A 466 56.58 13.83 -11.42
CA HIS A 466 56.80 14.97 -12.31
C HIS A 466 58.04 14.77 -13.19
N GLN A 467 59.16 14.34 -12.59
CA GLN A 467 60.42 14.14 -13.31
C GLN A 467 60.34 12.98 -14.31
N HIS A 468 59.61 11.89 -14.01
CA HIS A 468 59.34 10.81 -14.94
C HIS A 468 58.40 11.25 -16.08
N ALA A 469 57.36 12.03 -15.76
CA ALA A 469 56.40 12.51 -16.76
C ALA A 469 57.07 13.40 -17.81
N ILE A 470 57.90 14.36 -17.37
CA ILE A 470 58.64 15.19 -18.33
C ILE A 470 59.73 14.41 -19.06
N GLN A 471 60.44 13.48 -18.40
CA GLN A 471 61.47 12.69 -19.07
C GLN A 471 60.90 11.79 -20.18
N GLY A 472 59.74 11.15 -19.95
CA GLY A 472 59.01 10.36 -20.96
C GLY A 472 58.07 11.16 -21.89
N ASP A 473 58.21 12.49 -21.97
CA ASP A 473 57.38 13.38 -22.81
C ASP A 473 55.85 13.22 -22.59
N ILE A 474 55.45 12.76 -21.38
CA ILE A 474 54.07 12.43 -21.04
C ILE A 474 53.25 13.71 -20.92
N THR A 475 52.25 13.85 -21.79
CA THR A 475 51.41 15.04 -21.87
C THR A 475 50.50 15.20 -20.64
N ALA A 476 49.95 16.40 -20.45
CA ALA A 476 49.00 16.67 -19.36
C ALA A 476 47.74 15.79 -19.43
N ILE A 477 47.25 15.45 -20.64
CA ILE A 477 46.07 14.60 -20.82
C ILE A 477 46.39 13.12 -20.54
N GLN A 478 47.52 12.61 -21.04
CA GLN A 478 48.03 11.28 -20.68
C GLN A 478 48.25 11.18 -19.17
N THR A 479 48.79 12.22 -18.52
CA THR A 479 48.97 12.27 -17.06
C THR A 479 47.63 12.13 -16.30
N GLN A 480 46.56 12.83 -16.71
CA GLN A 480 45.24 12.64 -16.07
C GLN A 480 44.63 11.27 -16.36
N MET A 481 44.84 10.71 -17.56
CA MET A 481 44.44 9.34 -17.90
C MET A 481 45.18 8.31 -17.03
N CYS A 482 46.48 8.50 -16.78
CA CYS A 482 47.27 7.66 -15.88
C CYS A 482 46.76 7.77 -14.43
N ARG A 483 46.48 8.99 -13.94
CA ARG A 483 45.89 9.21 -12.60
C ARG A 483 44.53 8.54 -12.47
N TRP A 484 43.62 8.71 -13.44
CA TRP A 484 42.34 7.99 -13.41
C TRP A 484 42.56 6.47 -13.37
N THR A 485 43.37 5.93 -14.27
CA THR A 485 43.65 4.48 -14.37
C THR A 485 44.22 3.90 -13.07
N ALA A 486 45.18 4.58 -12.44
CA ALA A 486 45.77 4.15 -11.17
C ALA A 486 44.79 4.25 -10.00
N TYR A 487 44.14 5.41 -9.80
CA TYR A 487 43.23 5.63 -8.68
C TYR A 487 41.94 4.79 -8.80
N SER A 488 41.41 4.59 -10.01
CA SER A 488 40.24 3.73 -10.23
C SER A 488 40.55 2.25 -9.99
N LYS A 489 41.76 1.78 -10.35
CA LYS A 489 42.23 0.42 -10.02
C LYS A 489 42.45 0.26 -8.51
N LYS A 490 43.09 1.23 -7.84
CA LYS A 490 43.33 1.20 -6.38
C LYS A 490 42.06 1.32 -5.53
N HIS A 491 41.01 1.95 -6.04
CA HIS A 491 39.68 1.92 -5.42
C HIS A 491 39.13 0.49 -5.25
N LEU A 492 39.43 -0.43 -6.16
CA LEU A 492 38.99 -1.83 -6.10
C LEU A 492 39.61 -2.59 -4.91
N GLU A 493 40.79 -2.18 -4.46
CA GLU A 493 41.58 -2.85 -3.42
C GLU A 493 41.45 -2.18 -2.04
N HIS A 494 41.36 -0.84 -2.01
CA HIS A 494 41.38 -0.03 -0.80
C HIS A 494 40.10 0.81 -0.56
N THR A 495 39.10 0.80 -1.45
CA THR A 495 37.85 1.59 -1.33
C THR A 495 38.10 3.07 -0.97
N LEU A 496 38.51 3.84 -1.98
CA LEU A 496 38.80 5.27 -1.85
C LEU A 496 37.52 6.12 -1.82
N THR A 497 37.66 7.39 -1.48
CA THR A 497 36.55 8.34 -1.44
C THR A 497 36.04 8.64 -2.86
N TYR A 498 34.75 8.40 -3.14
CA TYR A 498 34.16 8.71 -4.45
C TYR A 498 34.31 10.18 -4.88
N LYS A 499 34.40 11.12 -3.94
CA LYS A 499 34.70 12.55 -4.20
C LYS A 499 36.09 12.77 -4.83
N LEU A 500 37.10 12.00 -4.41
CA LEU A 500 38.44 12.05 -4.99
C LEU A 500 38.40 11.58 -6.45
N LEU A 501 37.80 10.41 -6.70
CA LEU A 501 37.64 9.87 -8.05
C LEU A 501 36.85 10.80 -8.98
N LEU A 502 35.81 11.45 -8.46
CA LEU A 502 35.04 12.46 -9.19
C LEU A 502 35.93 13.67 -9.57
N SER A 503 36.75 14.17 -8.65
CA SER A 503 37.66 15.29 -8.94
C SER A 503 38.73 14.95 -9.99
N ILE A 504 39.21 13.70 -10.02
CA ILE A 504 40.18 13.23 -11.02
C ILE A 504 39.52 13.10 -12.40
N ILE A 505 38.31 12.53 -12.47
CA ILE A 505 37.63 12.34 -13.75
C ILE A 505 37.10 13.67 -14.34
N GLU A 506 36.78 14.65 -13.50
CA GLU A 506 36.46 16.01 -13.96
C GLU A 506 37.70 16.77 -14.46
N GLN A 507 38.88 16.54 -13.87
CA GLN A 507 40.16 17.04 -14.42
C GLN A 507 40.49 16.41 -15.78
N LEU A 508 40.11 15.15 -16.01
CA LEU A 508 40.27 14.47 -17.30
C LEU A 508 39.35 15.06 -18.38
N GLU A 509 38.05 15.21 -18.11
CA GLU A 509 37.07 15.80 -19.06
C GLU A 509 37.46 17.23 -19.47
N ASN A 510 37.87 18.07 -18.50
CA ASN A 510 38.19 19.48 -18.74
C ASN A 510 39.40 19.73 -19.66
N ILE A 511 40.26 18.71 -19.87
CA ILE A 511 41.51 18.82 -20.66
C ILE A 511 41.39 18.05 -21.99
N TRP A 512 40.42 17.12 -22.10
CA TRP A 512 40.32 16.20 -23.23
C TRP A 512 39.82 16.85 -24.53
N GLN A 513 40.33 16.32 -25.65
CA GLN A 513 39.82 16.62 -27.00
C GLN A 513 39.77 15.32 -27.84
N PRO A 514 38.90 15.20 -28.87
CA PRO A 514 38.74 13.97 -29.65
C PRO A 514 40.00 13.44 -30.37
N THR A 515 41.01 14.28 -30.57
CA THR A 515 42.31 13.93 -31.18
C THR A 515 43.48 13.92 -30.18
N SER A 516 43.20 14.00 -28.88
CA SER A 516 44.23 14.16 -27.82
C SER A 516 44.83 12.87 -27.27
N LEU A 517 44.31 11.70 -27.65
CA LEU A 517 44.76 10.39 -27.19
C LEU A 517 44.94 9.42 -28.36
N SER A 518 45.92 8.53 -28.25
CA SER A 518 46.18 7.44 -29.20
C SER A 518 45.17 6.30 -29.05
N ARG A 519 45.15 5.35 -30.00
CA ARG A 519 44.22 4.22 -29.96
C ARG A 519 44.42 3.34 -28.71
N ASP A 520 45.66 3.00 -28.40
CA ASP A 520 45.97 2.11 -27.28
C ASP A 520 45.70 2.78 -25.93
N GLU A 521 45.88 4.11 -25.85
CA GLU A 521 45.44 4.94 -24.71
C GLU A 521 43.92 4.93 -24.54
N ILE A 522 43.15 5.11 -25.63
CA ILE A 522 41.67 5.02 -25.62
C ILE A 522 41.21 3.62 -25.15
N ASP A 523 41.90 2.56 -25.58
CA ASP A 523 41.57 1.18 -25.22
C ASP A 523 41.95 0.88 -23.74
N MET A 524 43.06 1.41 -23.21
CA MET A 524 43.41 1.38 -21.77
C MET A 524 42.39 2.15 -20.91
N LEU A 525 42.00 3.35 -21.35
CA LEU A 525 41.02 4.17 -20.63
C LEU A 525 39.62 3.51 -20.64
N ARG A 526 39.24 2.86 -21.75
CA ARG A 526 38.04 2.00 -21.82
C ARG A 526 38.12 0.87 -20.80
N GLU A 527 39.25 0.18 -20.68
CA GLU A 527 39.44 -0.89 -19.67
C GLU A 527 39.21 -0.34 -18.26
N ALA A 528 39.86 0.77 -17.90
CA ALA A 528 39.75 1.40 -16.59
C ALA A 528 38.30 1.79 -16.25
N PHE A 529 37.58 2.46 -17.17
CA PHE A 529 36.16 2.76 -16.98
C PHE A 529 35.30 1.49 -16.84
N THR A 530 35.56 0.47 -17.67
CA THR A 530 34.77 -0.77 -17.68
C THR A 530 34.96 -1.57 -16.39
N LEU A 531 36.19 -1.66 -15.88
CA LEU A 531 36.48 -2.29 -14.58
C LEU A 531 35.80 -1.55 -13.43
N PHE A 532 35.91 -0.22 -13.39
CA PHE A 532 35.31 0.61 -12.33
C PHE A 532 33.78 0.53 -12.32
N ILE A 533 33.13 0.67 -13.49
CA ILE A 533 31.67 0.57 -13.64
C ILE A 533 31.19 -0.83 -13.26
N ASN A 534 31.84 -1.90 -13.76
CA ASN A 534 31.47 -3.28 -13.40
C ASN A 534 31.61 -3.55 -11.90
N HIS A 535 32.61 -2.97 -11.23
CA HIS A 535 32.75 -3.06 -9.77
C HIS A 535 31.59 -2.33 -9.07
N CYS A 536 31.30 -1.08 -9.45
CA CYS A 536 30.21 -0.30 -8.84
C CYS A 536 28.82 -0.92 -9.11
N PHE A 537 28.60 -1.52 -10.28
CA PHE A 537 27.40 -2.28 -10.61
C PHE A 537 27.25 -3.55 -9.75
N LYS A 538 28.35 -4.26 -9.44
CA LYS A 538 28.34 -5.37 -8.46
C LYS A 538 28.02 -4.89 -7.04
N GLN A 539 28.46 -3.68 -6.65
CA GLN A 539 28.02 -3.09 -5.38
C GLN A 539 26.52 -2.75 -5.40
N LEU A 540 26.02 -2.14 -6.49
CA LEU A 540 24.61 -1.78 -6.64
C LEU A 540 23.67 -2.99 -6.69
N ALA A 541 24.12 -4.15 -7.18
CA ALA A 541 23.35 -5.39 -7.06
C ALA A 541 23.09 -5.78 -5.59
N LYS A 542 24.02 -5.45 -4.68
CA LYS A 542 23.99 -5.82 -3.25
C LYS A 542 23.82 -4.62 -2.30
N HIS A 543 23.28 -3.51 -2.80
CA HIS A 543 23.14 -2.26 -2.04
C HIS A 543 22.39 -2.42 -0.71
N ARG A 544 21.43 -3.34 -0.61
CA ARG A 544 20.68 -3.64 0.63
C ARG A 544 21.57 -4.11 1.79
N GLU A 545 22.68 -4.79 1.48
CA GLU A 545 23.65 -5.31 2.46
C GLU A 545 24.82 -4.34 2.66
N LEU A 546 25.28 -3.71 1.57
CA LEU A 546 26.46 -2.84 1.56
C LEU A 546 26.16 -1.41 2.03
N PHE A 547 24.94 -0.93 1.81
CA PHE A 547 24.48 0.41 2.17
C PHE A 547 23.17 0.37 2.97
N PRO A 548 23.16 -0.16 4.22
CA PRO A 548 21.93 -0.34 4.99
C PRO A 548 21.08 0.92 5.12
N ALA A 549 19.76 0.73 5.06
CA ALA A 549 18.77 1.80 5.24
C ALA A 549 18.86 2.45 6.63
N ALA A 550 18.31 3.66 6.77
CA ALA A 550 18.42 4.54 7.94
C ALA A 550 19.86 4.97 8.35
N ASN A 551 20.91 4.26 7.93
CA ASN A 551 22.29 4.64 8.18
C ASN A 551 22.71 5.81 7.26
N LYS A 552 22.93 6.99 7.84
CA LYS A 552 23.25 8.21 7.08
C LYS A 552 24.58 8.11 6.32
N SER A 553 25.64 7.57 6.94
CA SER A 553 26.94 7.44 6.27
C SER A 553 26.91 6.42 5.13
N ALA A 554 26.11 5.36 5.26
CA ALA A 554 25.94 4.36 4.22
C ALA A 554 25.12 4.89 3.02
N THR A 555 24.05 5.64 3.30
CA THR A 555 23.22 6.27 2.25
C THR A 555 23.95 7.41 1.53
N GLU A 556 24.73 8.24 2.24
CA GLU A 556 25.64 9.23 1.63
C GLU A 556 26.69 8.58 0.70
N LYS A 557 27.18 7.38 1.02
CA LYS A 557 28.10 6.61 0.15
C LYS A 557 27.39 6.09 -1.12
N LEU A 558 26.15 5.61 -0.99
CA LEU A 558 25.32 5.17 -2.12
C LEU A 558 25.00 6.33 -3.09
N GLU A 559 24.66 7.51 -2.56
CA GLU A 559 24.43 8.73 -3.35
C GLU A 559 25.70 9.15 -4.12
N GLN A 560 26.86 9.14 -3.48
CA GLN A 560 28.14 9.45 -4.13
C GLN A 560 28.51 8.42 -5.22
N LEU A 561 28.27 7.14 -4.98
CA LEU A 561 28.48 6.06 -5.96
C LEU A 561 27.56 6.26 -7.18
N LEU A 562 26.27 6.53 -6.98
CA LEU A 562 25.35 6.83 -8.07
C LEU A 562 25.73 8.13 -8.80
N THR A 563 26.25 9.13 -8.09
CA THR A 563 26.68 10.41 -8.66
C THR A 563 27.86 10.24 -9.62
N ILE A 564 28.91 9.49 -9.25
CA ILE A 564 30.06 9.29 -10.14
C ILE A 564 29.71 8.45 -11.37
N ILE A 565 28.79 7.48 -11.27
CA ILE A 565 28.26 6.76 -12.44
C ILE A 565 27.42 7.72 -13.31
N SER A 566 26.54 8.53 -12.71
CA SER A 566 25.73 9.52 -13.43
C SER A 566 26.62 10.50 -14.20
N LYS A 567 27.72 10.97 -13.59
CA LYS A 567 28.76 11.78 -14.25
C LYS A 567 29.43 11.03 -15.40
N LEU A 568 29.91 9.80 -15.18
CA LEU A 568 30.55 8.96 -16.22
C LEU A 568 29.67 8.87 -17.49
N TYR A 569 28.40 8.47 -17.37
CA TYR A 569 27.50 8.38 -18.54
C TYR A 569 27.10 9.74 -19.14
N SER A 570 27.36 10.84 -18.44
CA SER A 570 27.15 12.21 -18.95
C SER A 570 28.33 12.76 -19.76
N MET A 571 29.54 12.20 -19.58
CA MET A 571 30.80 12.70 -20.12
C MET A 571 31.05 12.31 -21.58
N ASP A 572 31.70 13.20 -22.33
CA ASP A 572 32.02 12.98 -23.73
C ASP A 572 33.29 12.14 -23.93
N VAL A 573 34.28 12.23 -23.03
CA VAL A 573 35.39 11.25 -22.93
C VAL A 573 34.85 9.82 -22.88
N PHE A 574 33.89 9.58 -21.98
CA PHE A 574 33.35 8.26 -21.74
C PHE A 574 32.57 7.73 -22.95
N ARG A 575 31.74 8.57 -23.57
CA ARG A 575 31.00 8.21 -24.80
C ARG A 575 31.93 7.89 -25.96
N TYR A 576 33.03 8.63 -26.10
CA TYR A 576 34.03 8.41 -27.14
C TYR A 576 34.79 7.09 -26.92
N CYS A 577 35.22 6.81 -25.69
CA CYS A 577 35.84 5.54 -25.33
C CYS A 577 34.87 4.34 -25.42
N CYS A 578 33.59 4.53 -25.10
CA CYS A 578 32.59 3.46 -24.90
C CYS A 578 31.30 3.64 -25.73
N PRO A 579 31.37 3.73 -27.08
CA PRO A 579 30.27 4.22 -27.93
C PRO A 579 29.02 3.31 -28.03
N PHE A 580 29.09 2.06 -27.58
CA PHE A 580 28.02 1.06 -27.72
C PHE A 580 27.32 0.68 -26.40
N GLN A 581 27.43 1.50 -25.35
CA GLN A 581 26.74 1.22 -24.09
C GLN A 581 25.24 1.59 -24.12
N ASN A 582 24.44 0.83 -23.38
CA ASN A 582 23.05 1.18 -23.14
C ASN A 582 22.94 2.45 -22.27
N SER A 583 21.75 3.07 -22.25
CA SER A 583 21.49 4.17 -21.30
C SER A 583 21.67 3.71 -19.86
N LEU A 584 22.20 4.58 -19.00
CA LEU A 584 22.41 4.29 -17.57
C LEU A 584 21.15 3.76 -16.87
N GLN A 585 19.97 4.30 -17.23
CA GLN A 585 18.69 3.86 -16.68
C GLN A 585 18.34 2.42 -17.07
N TYR A 586 18.74 1.96 -18.25
CA TYR A 586 18.55 0.56 -18.66
C TYR A 586 19.47 -0.38 -17.87
N GLU A 587 20.75 -0.05 -17.74
CA GLU A 587 21.72 -0.85 -16.97
C GLU A 587 21.31 -0.94 -15.50
N LEU A 588 21.05 0.19 -14.84
CA LEU A 588 20.58 0.22 -13.46
C LEU A 588 19.25 -0.51 -13.29
N SER A 589 18.31 -0.37 -14.22
CA SER A 589 17.05 -1.14 -14.19
C SER A 589 17.30 -2.66 -14.28
N THR A 590 18.31 -3.10 -15.02
CA THR A 590 18.69 -4.51 -15.13
C THR A 590 19.40 -5.02 -13.88
N ILE A 591 20.32 -4.24 -13.32
CA ILE A 591 21.03 -4.54 -12.07
C ILE A 591 20.07 -4.61 -10.88
N ILE A 592 19.14 -3.66 -10.75
CA ILE A 592 18.13 -3.64 -9.68
C ILE A 592 17.21 -4.87 -9.79
N LYS A 593 16.81 -5.29 -11.00
CA LYS A 593 16.02 -6.52 -11.20
C LYS A 593 16.83 -7.75 -10.75
N ALA A 594 18.07 -7.89 -11.19
CA ALA A 594 18.92 -9.03 -10.87
C ALA A 594 19.23 -9.12 -9.37
N GLY A 595 19.72 -8.04 -8.76
CA GLY A 595 20.04 -7.98 -7.33
C GLY A 595 18.81 -8.14 -6.43
N THR A 596 17.64 -7.65 -6.84
CA THR A 596 16.39 -7.90 -6.09
C THR A 596 15.94 -9.36 -6.17
N ILE A 597 16.19 -10.06 -7.29
CA ILE A 597 15.95 -11.51 -7.39
C ILE A 597 16.95 -12.28 -6.52
N GLU A 598 18.26 -12.01 -6.64
CA GLU A 598 19.30 -12.68 -5.83
C GLU A 598 19.09 -12.48 -4.32
N TRP A 599 18.65 -11.28 -3.91
CA TRP A 599 18.29 -11.00 -2.52
C TRP A 599 17.01 -11.72 -2.10
N LEU A 600 15.95 -11.67 -2.91
CA LEU A 600 14.67 -12.30 -2.58
C LEU A 600 14.76 -13.82 -2.50
N GLU A 601 15.50 -14.47 -3.41
CA GLU A 601 15.75 -15.91 -3.37
C GLU A 601 16.52 -16.31 -2.11
N ARG A 602 17.52 -15.51 -1.68
CA ARG A 602 18.19 -15.71 -0.38
C ARG A 602 17.25 -15.51 0.81
N MET A 603 16.36 -14.50 0.80
CA MET A 603 15.39 -14.33 1.88
C MET A 603 14.35 -15.47 1.92
N ILE A 604 13.99 -16.03 0.77
CA ILE A 604 13.16 -17.24 0.67
C ILE A 604 13.89 -18.46 1.27
N GLU A 605 15.18 -18.68 0.98
CA GLU A 605 15.93 -19.78 1.62
C GLU A 605 16.17 -19.56 3.13
N ILE A 606 16.34 -18.31 3.58
CA ILE A 606 16.52 -17.97 5.01
C ILE A 606 15.21 -18.14 5.80
N THR A 607 14.06 -17.86 5.20
CA THR A 607 12.75 -17.99 5.86
C THR A 607 12.25 -19.43 5.93
N LYS A 608 12.68 -20.32 5.01
CA LYS A 608 12.30 -21.74 5.03
C LYS A 608 12.73 -22.47 6.31
N PRO A 609 11.98 -23.52 6.73
CA PRO A 609 12.30 -24.27 7.92
C PRO A 609 13.27 -25.42 7.59
N ARG A 610 14.06 -25.85 8.58
CA ARG A 610 15.06 -26.93 8.44
C ARG A 610 14.45 -28.34 8.46
N VAL A 611 13.17 -28.44 8.81
CA VAL A 611 12.32 -29.64 8.76
C VAL A 611 11.08 -29.24 7.97
N ARG A 612 10.38 -30.18 7.32
CA ARG A 612 9.12 -29.90 6.65
C ARG A 612 7.95 -30.47 7.45
N SER A 613 7.05 -29.60 7.86
CA SER A 613 5.61 -29.86 7.98
C SER A 613 4.88 -29.00 6.94
N ASP A 614 3.57 -29.19 6.79
CA ASP A 614 2.77 -28.38 5.86
C ASP A 614 2.42 -27.01 6.49
N GLU A 615 2.10 -26.99 7.80
CA GLU A 615 1.92 -25.77 8.62
C GLU A 615 3.12 -24.82 8.54
N ASP A 616 4.32 -25.37 8.36
CA ASP A 616 5.57 -24.63 8.20
C ASP A 616 5.57 -23.74 6.95
N THR A 617 4.89 -24.13 5.86
CA THR A 617 4.95 -23.42 4.58
C THR A 617 4.19 -22.09 4.63
N LEU A 618 2.97 -22.08 5.19
CA LEU A 618 2.19 -20.86 5.45
C LEU A 618 2.92 -19.92 6.39
N ARG A 619 3.55 -20.46 7.44
CA ARG A 619 4.36 -19.68 8.38
C ARG A 619 5.52 -18.99 7.65
N CYS A 620 6.26 -19.70 6.81
CA CYS A 620 7.37 -19.12 6.06
C CYS A 620 6.91 -18.04 5.06
N ALA A 621 5.77 -18.25 4.39
CA ALA A 621 5.17 -17.22 3.53
C ALA A 621 4.75 -15.97 4.32
N SER A 622 4.26 -16.14 5.56
CA SER A 622 3.92 -15.03 6.45
C SER A 622 5.17 -14.27 6.93
N GLU A 623 6.21 -14.94 7.43
CA GLU A 623 7.47 -14.27 7.82
C GLU A 623 8.10 -13.53 6.63
N LEU A 624 8.06 -14.10 5.42
CA LEU A 624 8.52 -13.47 4.19
C LEU A 624 7.74 -12.17 3.88
N CYS A 625 6.43 -12.13 4.14
CA CYS A 625 5.65 -10.89 4.00
C CYS A 625 6.15 -9.80 4.97
N TYR A 626 6.46 -10.12 6.23
CA TYR A 626 6.99 -9.13 7.19
C TYR A 626 8.41 -8.65 6.82
N VAL A 627 9.28 -9.55 6.33
CA VAL A 627 10.58 -9.18 5.74
C VAL A 627 10.39 -8.19 4.59
N LEU A 628 9.41 -8.43 3.72
CA LEU A 628 9.13 -7.58 2.56
C LEU A 628 8.42 -6.27 2.92
N ILE A 629 7.62 -6.21 3.99
CA ILE A 629 7.11 -4.95 4.54
C ILE A 629 8.27 -4.10 5.05
N SER A 630 9.26 -4.71 5.71
CA SER A 630 10.46 -4.01 6.19
C SER A 630 11.32 -3.48 5.04
N ASP A 631 11.55 -4.29 4.00
CA ASP A 631 12.25 -3.84 2.79
C ASP A 631 11.47 -2.74 2.05
N ALA A 632 10.14 -2.89 1.91
CA ALA A 632 9.29 -1.88 1.29
C ALA A 632 9.34 -0.53 2.02
N HIS A 633 9.31 -0.53 3.35
CA HIS A 633 9.43 0.69 4.15
C HIS A 633 10.79 1.36 3.92
N ALA A 634 11.88 0.61 4.05
CA ALA A 634 13.25 1.08 3.83
C ALA A 634 13.47 1.60 2.39
N ALA A 635 12.96 0.87 1.40
CA ALA A 635 13.10 1.16 -0.01
C ALA A 635 12.38 2.45 -0.44
N VAL A 636 11.15 2.65 0.02
CA VAL A 636 10.37 3.87 -0.28
C VAL A 636 10.96 5.08 0.45
N LYS A 637 11.42 4.91 1.69
CA LYS A 637 11.87 6.01 2.57
C LYS A 637 13.29 6.49 2.28
N TYR A 638 14.22 5.59 1.92
CA TYR A 638 15.64 5.94 1.72
C TYR A 638 16.14 5.70 0.30
N TYR A 639 15.95 4.51 -0.27
CA TYR A 639 16.56 4.19 -1.57
C TYR A 639 15.88 4.94 -2.73
N ASN A 640 14.54 4.94 -2.81
CA ASN A 640 13.84 5.54 -3.95
C ASN A 640 14.15 7.04 -4.13
N PRO A 641 14.15 7.90 -3.10
CA PRO A 641 14.53 9.30 -3.25
C PRO A 641 15.95 9.50 -3.81
N ILE A 642 16.92 8.68 -3.40
CA ILE A 642 18.32 8.79 -3.88
C ILE A 642 18.42 8.43 -5.36
N PHE A 643 17.81 7.31 -5.79
CA PHE A 643 17.79 6.91 -7.20
C PHE A 643 16.98 7.87 -8.09
N GLU A 644 15.90 8.45 -7.56
CA GLU A 644 15.07 9.41 -8.29
C GLU A 644 15.75 10.78 -8.44
N ALA A 645 16.44 11.27 -7.40
CA ALA A 645 17.22 12.50 -7.46
C ALA A 645 18.48 12.38 -8.35
N THR A 646 19.27 11.31 -8.18
CA THR A 646 20.61 11.20 -8.78
C THR A 646 20.62 10.71 -10.23
N VAL A 647 19.68 9.81 -10.58
CA VAL A 647 19.63 9.14 -11.90
C VAL A 647 18.23 9.10 -12.53
N LYS A 648 17.24 9.78 -11.92
CA LYS A 648 15.85 9.88 -12.39
C LYS A 648 15.20 8.51 -12.63
N LEU A 649 15.46 7.56 -11.74
CA LEU A 649 15.01 6.18 -11.85
C LEU A 649 14.05 5.82 -10.70
N ALA A 650 12.84 5.40 -11.04
CA ALA A 650 11.84 4.89 -10.07
C ALA A 650 12.26 3.50 -9.55
N TYR A 651 13.25 3.48 -8.67
CA TYR A 651 13.86 2.29 -8.08
C TYR A 651 12.80 1.34 -7.50
N TYR A 652 11.87 1.85 -6.69
CA TYR A 652 10.91 1.01 -5.99
C TYR A 652 9.90 0.36 -6.93
N HIS A 653 9.43 1.07 -7.95
CA HIS A 653 8.59 0.50 -9.01
C HIS A 653 9.27 -0.70 -9.70
N ILE A 654 10.59 -0.62 -9.95
CA ILE A 654 11.35 -1.70 -10.60
C ILE A 654 11.52 -2.90 -9.67
N ALA A 655 11.90 -2.66 -8.41
CA ALA A 655 12.08 -3.71 -7.41
C ALA A 655 10.74 -4.40 -7.05
N PHE A 656 9.70 -3.62 -6.78
CA PHE A 656 8.40 -4.15 -6.36
C PHE A 656 7.75 -5.05 -7.41
N LYS A 657 7.90 -4.76 -8.71
CA LYS A 657 7.39 -5.65 -9.78
C LYS A 657 8.07 -7.03 -9.81
N LYS A 658 9.30 -7.15 -9.29
CA LYS A 658 9.98 -8.45 -9.10
C LYS A 658 9.56 -9.13 -7.80
N ILE A 659 9.38 -8.36 -6.73
CA ILE A 659 8.83 -8.84 -5.46
C ILE A 659 7.41 -9.38 -5.66
N ASP A 660 6.50 -8.62 -6.27
CA ASP A 660 5.12 -9.02 -6.63
C ASP A 660 5.07 -10.37 -7.34
N THR A 661 5.86 -10.54 -8.40
CA THR A 661 5.90 -11.79 -9.16
C THR A 661 6.30 -12.97 -8.26
N LYS A 662 7.43 -12.85 -7.56
CA LYS A 662 8.04 -13.98 -6.83
C LYS A 662 7.42 -14.26 -5.46
N LEU A 663 6.94 -13.23 -4.75
CA LEU A 663 6.15 -13.41 -3.54
C LEU A 663 4.86 -14.14 -3.88
N MET A 664 4.13 -13.71 -4.93
CA MET A 664 2.88 -14.38 -5.28
C MET A 664 3.09 -15.78 -5.84
N ASP A 665 4.22 -16.08 -6.48
CA ASP A 665 4.61 -17.48 -6.81
C ASP A 665 4.75 -18.35 -5.54
N VAL A 666 5.32 -17.81 -4.44
CA VAL A 666 5.47 -18.52 -3.16
C VAL A 666 4.16 -18.63 -2.40
N VAL A 667 3.38 -17.54 -2.34
CA VAL A 667 2.07 -17.47 -1.65
C VAL A 667 1.07 -18.41 -2.30
N LEU A 668 0.94 -18.39 -3.63
CA LEU A 668 0.00 -19.27 -4.33
C LEU A 668 0.34 -20.73 -4.06
N LYS A 669 1.62 -21.11 -4.10
CA LYS A 669 2.04 -22.48 -3.76
C LYS A 669 1.69 -22.87 -2.32
N ALA A 670 1.91 -21.99 -1.34
CA ALA A 670 1.56 -22.27 0.06
C ALA A 670 0.03 -22.33 0.30
N LEU A 671 -0.77 -21.61 -0.50
CA LEU A 671 -2.22 -21.75 -0.49
C LEU A 671 -2.67 -23.05 -1.19
N GLU A 672 -2.07 -23.41 -2.32
CA GLU A 672 -2.36 -24.65 -3.07
C GLU A 672 -2.05 -25.91 -2.25
N GLU A 673 -0.98 -25.90 -1.45
CA GLU A 673 -0.60 -27.00 -0.54
C GLU A 673 -1.64 -27.23 0.59
N GLU A 674 -2.37 -26.19 1.02
CA GLU A 674 -3.27 -26.23 2.19
C GLU A 674 -4.77 -26.14 1.87
N LEU A 675 -5.13 -25.67 0.66
CA LEU A 675 -6.50 -25.46 0.19
C LEU A 675 -6.80 -26.16 -1.15
N GLY A 676 -5.78 -26.73 -1.81
CA GLY A 676 -5.91 -27.47 -3.07
C GLY A 676 -6.45 -26.62 -4.23
N GLU A 677 -7.18 -27.25 -5.15
CA GLU A 677 -7.74 -26.59 -6.33
C GLU A 677 -8.75 -25.47 -6.00
N GLN A 678 -9.26 -25.39 -4.76
CA GLN A 678 -10.21 -24.36 -4.33
C GLN A 678 -9.63 -22.94 -4.33
N VAL A 679 -8.30 -22.79 -4.34
CA VAL A 679 -7.59 -21.49 -4.46
C VAL A 679 -7.90 -20.79 -5.80
N HIS A 680 -8.19 -21.57 -6.85
CA HIS A 680 -8.45 -21.06 -8.21
C HIS A 680 -9.95 -20.90 -8.51
N LEU A 681 -10.83 -21.26 -7.58
CA LEU A 681 -12.27 -21.08 -7.72
C LEU A 681 -12.68 -19.66 -7.29
N PRO A 682 -13.49 -18.93 -8.07
CA PRO A 682 -14.03 -17.64 -7.64
C PRO A 682 -14.96 -17.84 -6.43
N PRO A 683 -15.06 -16.85 -5.51
CA PRO A 683 -15.90 -16.91 -4.31
C PRO A 683 -17.32 -17.45 -4.52
N GLU A 684 -17.94 -17.05 -5.63
CA GLU A 684 -19.31 -17.39 -6.05
C GLU A 684 -19.54 -18.89 -6.29
N LYS A 685 -18.47 -19.66 -6.55
CA LYS A 685 -18.53 -21.12 -6.81
C LYS A 685 -18.16 -21.97 -5.60
N LEU A 686 -17.74 -21.36 -4.49
CA LEU A 686 -17.36 -22.06 -3.27
C LEU A 686 -18.61 -22.39 -2.43
N VAL A 687 -19.30 -23.49 -2.79
CA VAL A 687 -20.46 -24.00 -2.05
C VAL A 687 -20.07 -24.24 -0.59
N ILE A 688 -20.82 -23.64 0.33
CA ILE A 688 -20.70 -23.90 1.78
C ILE A 688 -21.60 -25.09 2.10
N GLU A 689 -21.02 -26.28 2.04
CA GLU A 689 -21.69 -27.52 2.44
C GLU A 689 -22.01 -27.51 3.95
N PRO A 690 -23.10 -28.17 4.40
CA PRO A 690 -23.33 -28.41 5.81
C PRO A 690 -22.30 -29.42 6.33
N ASP A 691 -21.61 -29.07 7.42
CA ASP A 691 -20.56 -29.88 8.03
C ASP A 691 -21.11 -31.25 8.51
N SER A 692 -20.39 -32.35 8.26
CA SER A 692 -20.71 -33.64 8.89
C SER A 692 -20.29 -33.64 10.37
N ALA A 693 -20.89 -34.52 11.17
CA ALA A 693 -20.65 -34.59 12.61
C ALA A 693 -19.19 -34.94 13.01
N ASP A 694 -18.38 -35.43 12.07
CA ASP A 694 -17.03 -35.94 12.30
C ASP A 694 -15.98 -34.83 12.56
N ILE A 695 -16.28 -33.57 12.22
CA ILE A 695 -15.32 -32.45 12.26
C ILE A 695 -14.75 -32.19 13.67
N ILE A 696 -15.50 -32.54 14.73
CA ILE A 696 -15.06 -32.39 16.13
C ILE A 696 -13.70 -33.07 16.38
N GLN A 697 -13.40 -34.17 15.69
CA GLN A 697 -12.17 -34.93 15.90
C GLN A 697 -10.91 -34.31 15.26
N PHE A 698 -11.06 -33.31 14.38
CA PHE A 698 -9.94 -32.61 13.69
C PHE A 698 -9.89 -31.09 13.95
N ALA A 699 -10.78 -30.57 14.80
CA ALA A 699 -11.01 -29.13 14.96
C ALA A 699 -9.75 -28.29 15.29
N ALA A 700 -8.83 -28.81 16.13
CA ALA A 700 -7.63 -28.08 16.54
C ALA A 700 -6.63 -27.84 15.39
N ALA A 701 -6.44 -28.81 14.49
CA ALA A 701 -5.58 -28.65 13.32
C ALA A 701 -6.22 -27.67 12.31
N ALA A 702 -7.54 -27.78 12.10
CA ALA A 702 -8.28 -26.87 11.22
C ALA A 702 -8.20 -25.40 11.70
N GLU A 703 -8.27 -25.19 13.02
CA GLU A 703 -8.05 -23.89 13.67
C GLU A 703 -6.63 -23.36 13.49
N GLN A 704 -5.60 -24.19 13.68
CA GLN A 704 -4.19 -23.79 13.54
C GLN A 704 -3.82 -23.43 12.08
N THR A 705 -4.29 -24.17 11.08
CA THR A 705 -4.21 -23.74 9.67
C THR A 705 -4.96 -22.43 9.47
N GLY A 706 -6.15 -22.29 10.04
CA GLY A 706 -6.97 -21.07 9.94
C GLY A 706 -6.25 -19.81 10.42
N LEU A 707 -5.56 -19.91 11.57
CA LEU A 707 -4.74 -18.83 12.14
C LEU A 707 -3.51 -18.51 11.26
N SER A 708 -2.85 -19.54 10.72
CA SER A 708 -1.69 -19.37 9.82
C SER A 708 -2.07 -18.68 8.50
N LEU A 709 -3.23 -19.05 7.92
CA LEU A 709 -3.81 -18.36 6.76
C LEU A 709 -4.12 -16.88 7.06
N PHE A 710 -4.52 -16.55 8.29
CA PHE A 710 -4.87 -15.18 8.68
C PHE A 710 -3.63 -14.29 8.91
N ASP A 711 -2.56 -14.80 9.54
CA ASP A 711 -1.27 -14.09 9.66
C ASP A 711 -0.65 -13.80 8.28
N LEU A 712 -0.82 -14.74 7.32
CA LEU A 712 -0.46 -14.53 5.91
C LEU A 712 -1.33 -13.47 5.23
N TYR A 713 -2.66 -13.52 5.41
CA TYR A 713 -3.59 -12.53 4.84
C TYR A 713 -3.28 -11.10 5.33
N LEU A 714 -3.05 -10.91 6.63
CA LEU A 714 -2.71 -9.61 7.21
C LEU A 714 -1.35 -9.10 6.69
N GLY A 715 -0.34 -9.98 6.58
CA GLY A 715 0.95 -9.63 5.98
C GLY A 715 0.83 -9.15 4.53
N LEU A 716 0.00 -9.81 3.72
CA LEU A 716 -0.27 -9.38 2.34
C LEU A 716 -1.08 -8.08 2.29
N HIS A 717 -2.10 -7.93 3.14
CA HIS A 717 -2.91 -6.72 3.24
C HIS A 717 -2.07 -5.48 3.55
N GLU A 718 -1.10 -5.58 4.46
CA GLU A 718 -0.18 -4.47 4.76
C GLU A 718 0.78 -4.18 3.59
N LEU A 719 1.40 -5.22 3.00
CA LEU A 719 2.31 -5.04 1.87
C LEU A 719 1.62 -4.41 0.64
N VAL A 720 0.34 -4.74 0.42
CA VAL A 720 -0.51 -4.16 -0.64
C VAL A 720 -0.64 -2.64 -0.53
N LYS A 721 -0.52 -2.04 0.66
CA LYS A 721 -0.60 -0.57 0.83
C LYS A 721 0.54 0.15 0.11
N TYR A 722 1.69 -0.49 -0.04
CA TYR A 722 2.85 0.04 -0.77
C TYR A 722 2.69 0.03 -2.31
N LYS A 723 1.63 -0.58 -2.87
CA LYS A 723 1.35 -0.50 -4.33
C LYS A 723 1.06 0.93 -4.83
N THR A 724 0.78 1.85 -3.92
CA THR A 724 0.62 3.29 -4.17
C THR A 724 1.87 3.91 -4.80
N TYR A 725 3.07 3.48 -4.36
CA TYR A 725 4.38 3.91 -4.89
C TYR A 725 4.78 3.25 -6.23
N VAL A 726 3.86 2.53 -6.88
CA VAL A 726 4.03 1.95 -8.22
C VAL A 726 3.22 2.77 -9.22
N ASN A 727 3.80 3.09 -10.38
CA ASN A 727 3.16 3.82 -11.48
C ASN A 727 1.74 3.31 -11.80
N GLU A 728 0.79 4.23 -11.98
CA GLU A 728 -0.65 3.92 -12.04
C GLU A 728 -1.01 2.96 -13.18
N THR A 729 -0.33 3.08 -14.32
CA THR A 729 -0.49 2.25 -15.52
C THR A 729 -0.11 0.78 -15.34
N ASP A 730 0.62 0.45 -14.27
CA ASP A 730 1.04 -0.91 -13.92
C ASP A 730 0.40 -1.44 -12.64
N ARG A 731 -0.22 -0.60 -11.79
CA ARG A 731 -0.91 -1.06 -10.56
C ARG A 731 -1.95 -2.19 -10.83
N PRO A 732 -2.75 -2.17 -11.92
CA PRO A 732 -3.69 -3.25 -12.22
C PRO A 732 -3.05 -4.55 -12.72
N LYS A 733 -1.74 -4.56 -13.00
CA LYS A 733 -1.00 -5.72 -13.54
C LYS A 733 -0.23 -6.49 -12.47
N LEU A 734 -0.22 -5.98 -11.23
CA LEU A 734 0.42 -6.60 -10.07
C LEU A 734 -0.43 -7.79 -9.59
N LYS A 735 0.16 -8.98 -9.44
CA LYS A 735 -0.55 -10.16 -8.91
C LYS A 735 -1.13 -9.89 -7.52
N ILE A 736 -0.38 -9.18 -6.68
CA ILE A 736 -0.75 -8.86 -5.29
C ILE A 736 -1.92 -7.85 -5.21
N ALA A 737 -2.24 -7.12 -6.30
CA ALA A 737 -3.35 -6.16 -6.28
C ALA A 737 -4.71 -6.83 -6.01
N SER A 738 -4.85 -8.10 -6.43
CA SER A 738 -6.06 -8.93 -6.30
C SER A 738 -5.89 -10.10 -5.32
N TYR A 739 -4.90 -10.03 -4.41
CA TYR A 739 -4.51 -11.13 -3.51
C TYR A 739 -5.69 -11.81 -2.77
N TYR A 740 -6.69 -11.02 -2.38
CA TYR A 740 -7.86 -11.46 -1.63
C TYR A 740 -8.69 -12.53 -2.36
N MET A 741 -8.66 -12.57 -3.70
CA MET A 741 -9.41 -13.57 -4.48
C MET A 741 -8.97 -15.00 -4.13
N TYR A 742 -7.67 -15.22 -3.91
CA TYR A 742 -7.08 -16.51 -3.55
C TYR A 742 -7.43 -16.96 -2.12
N PHE A 743 -7.96 -16.05 -1.28
CA PHE A 743 -8.40 -16.34 0.09
C PHE A 743 -9.89 -16.67 0.19
N GLY A 744 -10.61 -16.82 -0.92
CA GLY A 744 -12.05 -17.17 -0.89
C GLY A 744 -12.33 -18.49 -0.16
N ALA A 745 -11.49 -19.50 -0.35
CA ALA A 745 -11.58 -20.79 0.37
C ALA A 745 -11.16 -20.68 1.84
N ALA A 746 -10.15 -19.85 2.15
CA ALA A 746 -9.78 -19.53 3.53
C ALA A 746 -10.93 -18.84 4.28
N MET A 747 -11.65 -17.93 3.63
CA MET A 747 -12.81 -17.24 4.19
C MET A 747 -13.94 -18.23 4.54
N LYS A 748 -14.25 -19.19 3.64
CA LYS A 748 -15.18 -20.30 3.96
C LYS A 748 -14.72 -21.09 5.20
N LYS A 749 -13.42 -21.43 5.28
CA LYS A 749 -12.84 -22.16 6.42
C LYS A 749 -12.94 -21.36 7.73
N TRP A 750 -12.66 -20.06 7.71
CA TRP A 750 -12.80 -19.18 8.87
C TRP A 750 -14.25 -19.07 9.36
N LEU A 751 -15.23 -18.94 8.45
CA LEU A 751 -16.64 -18.87 8.82
C LEU A 751 -17.18 -20.18 9.42
N SER A 752 -16.81 -21.36 8.89
CA SER A 752 -17.17 -22.66 9.48
C SER A 752 -16.60 -22.81 10.89
N ILE A 753 -15.30 -22.52 11.10
CA ILE A 753 -14.68 -22.64 12.42
C ILE A 753 -15.29 -21.62 13.40
N ALA A 754 -15.54 -20.37 12.97
CA ALA A 754 -16.20 -19.36 13.79
C ALA A 754 -17.60 -19.80 14.24
N ARG A 755 -18.45 -20.27 13.30
CA ARG A 755 -19.79 -20.82 13.60
C ARG A 755 -19.69 -21.92 14.64
N ASN A 756 -18.90 -22.95 14.37
CA ASN A 756 -18.84 -24.16 15.19
C ASN A 756 -18.29 -23.86 16.60
N LYS A 757 -17.37 -22.89 16.74
CA LYS A 757 -16.88 -22.38 18.03
C LYS A 757 -17.87 -21.48 18.77
N VAL A 758 -18.67 -20.68 18.06
CA VAL A 758 -19.77 -19.90 18.67
C VAL A 758 -20.85 -20.84 19.22
N THR A 759 -21.25 -21.89 18.47
CA THR A 759 -22.17 -22.93 18.94
C THR A 759 -21.64 -23.62 20.21
N TYR A 760 -20.39 -24.07 20.21
CA TYR A 760 -19.77 -24.69 21.39
C TYR A 760 -19.67 -23.71 22.59
N ARG A 761 -19.35 -22.43 22.36
CA ARG A 761 -19.34 -21.41 23.42
C ARG A 761 -20.75 -21.16 23.97
N ILE A 762 -21.78 -21.20 23.14
CA ILE A 762 -23.18 -21.13 23.57
C ILE A 762 -23.50 -22.29 24.51
N GLU A 763 -23.25 -23.53 24.10
CA GLU A 763 -23.47 -24.74 24.92
C GLU A 763 -22.76 -24.64 26.27
N LYS A 764 -21.45 -24.35 26.27
CA LYS A 764 -20.66 -24.27 27.51
C LYS A 764 -21.01 -23.07 28.38
N SER A 765 -21.41 -21.94 27.78
CA SER A 765 -21.94 -20.81 28.56
C SER A 765 -23.21 -21.21 29.31
N ILE A 766 -24.10 -22.00 28.68
CA ILE A 766 -25.37 -22.45 29.27
C ILE A 766 -25.16 -23.58 30.29
N GLU A 767 -24.25 -24.53 30.05
CA GLU A 767 -23.89 -25.57 31.03
C GLU A 767 -23.40 -24.97 32.35
N LEU A 768 -22.53 -23.96 32.28
CA LEU A 768 -21.93 -23.30 33.44
C LEU A 768 -22.84 -22.24 34.10
N ASP A 769 -23.93 -21.85 33.44
CA ASP A 769 -24.75 -20.70 33.87
C ASP A 769 -25.62 -21.01 35.11
N LYS A 770 -25.46 -20.16 36.13
CA LYS A 770 -26.31 -20.13 37.32
C LYS A 770 -27.46 -19.13 37.14
N PRO A 771 -28.65 -19.36 37.73
CA PRO A 771 -29.77 -18.42 37.71
C PRO A 771 -29.57 -17.25 38.71
N GLU A 772 -28.39 -16.65 38.68
CA GLU A 772 -27.95 -15.57 39.55
C GLU A 772 -27.64 -14.33 38.69
N SER A 773 -28.16 -13.17 39.07
CA SER A 773 -27.86 -11.89 38.44
C SER A 773 -26.37 -11.53 38.61
N ILE A 774 -25.68 -11.13 37.53
CA ILE A 774 -24.23 -10.81 37.56
C ILE A 774 -23.89 -9.76 38.63
N THR A 775 -24.78 -8.79 38.83
CA THR A 775 -24.72 -7.75 39.86
C THR A 775 -26.12 -7.46 40.42
N GLN A 776 -26.19 -6.75 41.55
CA GLN A 776 -27.45 -6.26 42.14
C GLN A 776 -28.28 -5.32 41.23
N PHE A 777 -27.72 -4.85 40.10
CA PHE A 777 -28.37 -3.91 39.19
C PHE A 777 -28.66 -4.50 37.79
N THR A 778 -28.22 -5.72 37.50
CA THR A 778 -28.33 -6.35 36.17
C THR A 778 -29.32 -7.52 36.21
N LYS A 779 -30.47 -7.40 35.51
CA LYS A 779 -31.52 -8.43 35.49
C LYS A 779 -31.24 -9.60 34.52
N PHE A 780 -29.98 -10.02 34.38
CA PHE A 780 -29.53 -11.07 33.46
C PHE A 780 -28.32 -11.82 34.01
N THR A 781 -28.06 -13.03 33.48
CA THR A 781 -26.98 -13.94 33.92
C THR A 781 -25.78 -13.92 32.95
N SER A 782 -24.70 -14.59 33.36
CA SER A 782 -23.43 -14.71 32.62
C SER A 782 -23.58 -15.15 31.16
N SER A 783 -24.36 -16.20 30.88
CA SER A 783 -24.49 -16.76 29.53
C SER A 783 -24.95 -15.74 28.48
N SER A 784 -25.89 -14.86 28.83
CA SER A 784 -26.40 -13.81 27.94
C SER A 784 -25.32 -12.79 27.54
N LEU A 785 -24.35 -12.54 28.42
CA LEU A 785 -23.24 -11.62 28.17
C LEU A 785 -22.17 -12.27 27.28
N ASP A 786 -21.82 -13.54 27.54
CA ASP A 786 -20.88 -14.31 26.70
C ASP A 786 -21.36 -14.41 25.25
N VAL A 787 -22.65 -14.68 25.03
CA VAL A 787 -23.23 -14.80 23.68
C VAL A 787 -23.41 -13.43 23.01
N SER A 788 -23.71 -12.37 23.78
CA SER A 788 -23.68 -11.00 23.26
C SER A 788 -22.26 -10.60 22.80
N ASN A 789 -21.23 -11.02 23.53
CA ASN A 789 -19.83 -10.75 23.16
C ASN A 789 -19.43 -11.43 21.84
N CYS A 790 -19.97 -12.61 21.52
CA CYS A 790 -19.75 -13.27 20.22
C CYS A 790 -20.16 -12.37 19.04
N CYS A 791 -21.29 -11.64 19.14
CA CYS A 791 -21.76 -10.71 18.11
C CYS A 791 -20.75 -9.57 17.86
N SER A 792 -20.23 -8.94 18.92
CA SER A 792 -19.23 -7.90 18.76
C SER A 792 -17.84 -8.44 18.38
N GLN A 793 -17.48 -9.67 18.79
CA GLN A 793 -16.23 -10.33 18.36
C GLN A 793 -16.24 -10.62 16.85
N ILE A 794 -17.32 -11.17 16.28
CA ILE A 794 -17.40 -11.42 14.82
C ILE A 794 -17.43 -10.10 14.03
N ALA A 795 -18.07 -9.05 14.56
CA ALA A 795 -18.03 -7.72 13.96
C ALA A 795 -16.63 -7.06 14.01
N GLN A 796 -15.82 -7.36 15.03
CA GLN A 796 -14.42 -6.93 15.11
C GLN A 796 -13.53 -7.71 14.13
N PHE A 797 -13.71 -9.03 14.03
CA PHE A 797 -13.05 -9.87 13.01
C PHE A 797 -13.30 -9.33 11.59
N TRP A 798 -14.56 -9.05 11.24
CA TRP A 798 -14.91 -8.46 9.94
C TRP A 798 -14.22 -7.11 9.68
N LYS A 799 -14.17 -6.23 10.70
CA LYS A 799 -13.49 -4.92 10.61
C LYS A 799 -11.98 -5.06 10.40
N ARG A 800 -11.33 -6.02 11.09
CA ARG A 800 -9.90 -6.31 10.90
C ARG A 800 -9.59 -6.97 9.57
N LEU A 801 -10.53 -7.74 9.01
CA LEU A 801 -10.40 -8.35 7.68
C LEU A 801 -10.31 -7.30 6.58
N ALA A 802 -11.04 -6.17 6.71
CA ALA A 802 -10.96 -5.01 5.81
C ALA A 802 -11.01 -5.40 4.32
N TRP A 803 -11.93 -6.31 3.96
CA TRP A 803 -11.95 -7.02 2.69
C TRP A 803 -11.94 -6.06 1.48
N PRO A 804 -10.94 -6.13 0.57
CA PRO A 804 -10.74 -5.09 -0.45
C PRO A 804 -11.86 -4.94 -1.49
N ASP A 805 -12.62 -6.01 -1.75
CA ASP A 805 -13.69 -6.03 -2.73
C ASP A 805 -15.06 -5.85 -2.06
N ILE A 806 -15.60 -4.64 -2.18
CA ILE A 806 -16.89 -4.25 -1.60
C ILE A 806 -18.03 -5.14 -2.12
N VAL A 807 -17.99 -5.58 -3.37
CA VAL A 807 -19.04 -6.42 -3.98
C VAL A 807 -18.93 -7.85 -3.47
N GLY A 808 -17.74 -8.46 -3.62
CA GLY A 808 -17.45 -9.80 -3.11
C GLY A 808 -17.58 -9.93 -1.58
N SER A 809 -17.63 -8.81 -0.86
CA SER A 809 -17.90 -8.79 0.58
C SER A 809 -19.35 -9.13 0.95
N ILE A 810 -20.33 -8.83 0.08
CA ILE A 810 -21.76 -8.90 0.42
C ILE A 810 -22.23 -10.35 0.69
N PRO A 811 -21.86 -11.38 -0.11
CA PRO A 811 -22.23 -12.77 0.19
C PRO A 811 -21.69 -13.27 1.52
N TYR A 812 -20.43 -12.91 1.88
CA TYR A 812 -19.84 -13.26 3.17
C TYR A 812 -20.56 -12.57 4.34
N LEU A 813 -20.94 -11.30 4.17
CA LEU A 813 -21.72 -10.57 5.16
C LEU A 813 -23.10 -11.18 5.38
N ILE A 814 -23.84 -11.50 4.31
CA ILE A 814 -25.13 -12.21 4.41
C ILE A 814 -24.92 -13.51 5.20
N LYS A 815 -23.86 -14.27 4.90
CA LYS A 815 -23.56 -15.51 5.61
C LYS A 815 -23.24 -15.32 7.10
N ILE A 816 -22.48 -14.28 7.46
CA ILE A 816 -22.22 -13.93 8.86
C ILE A 816 -23.53 -13.63 9.61
N THR A 817 -24.46 -12.90 9.00
CA THR A 817 -25.76 -12.60 9.62
C THR A 817 -26.67 -13.82 9.71
N GLU A 818 -26.66 -14.71 8.72
CA GLU A 818 -27.34 -16.02 8.80
C GLU A 818 -26.81 -16.87 9.96
N ASP A 819 -25.50 -17.14 9.98
CA ASP A 819 -24.90 -18.06 10.95
C ASP A 819 -24.98 -17.51 12.39
N MET A 820 -24.88 -16.18 12.58
CA MET A 820 -25.12 -15.55 13.88
C MET A 820 -26.60 -15.54 14.27
N GLY A 821 -27.52 -15.34 13.33
CA GLY A 821 -28.97 -15.42 13.58
C GLY A 821 -29.35 -16.80 14.10
N GLN A 822 -28.91 -17.86 13.38
CA GLN A 822 -29.09 -19.25 13.79
C GLN A 822 -28.44 -19.56 15.15
N ALA A 823 -27.25 -19.03 15.43
CA ALA A 823 -26.62 -19.16 16.76
C ALA A 823 -27.47 -18.52 17.87
N THR A 824 -28.13 -17.37 17.63
CA THR A 824 -29.02 -16.75 18.62
C THR A 824 -30.36 -17.46 18.80
N ILE A 825 -30.91 -18.09 17.75
CA ILE A 825 -32.09 -18.98 17.83
C ILE A 825 -31.74 -20.26 18.62
N PHE A 826 -30.54 -20.80 18.40
CA PHE A 826 -30.02 -21.96 19.14
C PHE A 826 -29.84 -21.65 20.63
N TYR A 827 -29.28 -20.49 20.99
CA TYR A 827 -29.24 -20.02 22.38
C TYR A 827 -30.64 -19.96 23.02
N ALA A 828 -31.61 -19.35 22.33
CA ALA A 828 -32.99 -19.26 22.84
C ALA A 828 -33.63 -20.65 23.05
N THR A 829 -33.31 -21.62 22.17
CA THR A 829 -33.81 -22.99 22.25
C THR A 829 -33.15 -23.78 23.39
N LEU A 830 -31.84 -23.68 23.60
CA LEU A 830 -31.17 -24.31 24.74
C LEU A 830 -31.63 -23.74 26.09
N ILE A 831 -31.97 -22.44 26.17
CA ILE A 831 -32.58 -21.86 27.37
C ILE A 831 -34.00 -22.44 27.60
N GLU A 832 -34.80 -22.62 26.55
CA GLU A 832 -36.11 -23.28 26.62
C GLU A 832 -35.98 -24.74 27.12
N GLU A 833 -35.04 -25.52 26.57
CA GLU A 833 -34.76 -26.89 26.97
C GLU A 833 -34.22 -26.98 28.41
N LYS A 834 -33.41 -26.00 28.86
CA LYS A 834 -32.93 -25.90 30.24
C LYS A 834 -34.05 -25.54 31.23
N LEU A 835 -35.11 -24.85 30.80
CA LEU A 835 -36.34 -24.68 31.60
C LEU A 835 -37.17 -25.98 31.61
N GLN A 836 -37.37 -26.62 30.45
CA GLN A 836 -38.16 -27.85 30.34
C GLN A 836 -37.57 -29.00 31.17
N SER A 837 -36.27 -29.26 31.05
CA SER A 837 -35.54 -30.31 31.79
C SER A 837 -35.51 -30.09 33.31
N ARG A 838 -35.78 -28.87 33.79
CA ARG A 838 -35.95 -28.54 35.21
C ARG A 838 -37.42 -28.58 35.68
N GLY A 839 -38.36 -29.04 34.84
CA GLY A 839 -39.77 -29.21 35.21
C GLY A 839 -40.65 -27.95 35.11
N TYR A 840 -40.17 -26.86 34.49
CA TYR A 840 -40.88 -25.57 34.51
C TYR A 840 -42.24 -25.54 33.78
N TYR A 841 -42.58 -26.60 33.04
CA TYR A 841 -43.86 -26.72 32.34
C TYR A 841 -44.91 -27.55 33.11
N GLU A 842 -44.50 -28.14 34.25
CA GLU A 842 -45.30 -29.03 35.12
C GLU A 842 -45.74 -28.33 36.44
N ILE A 843 -45.45 -27.03 36.56
CA ILE A 843 -45.66 -26.22 37.77
C ILE A 843 -47.15 -25.98 38.08
N THR A 844 -47.49 -25.97 39.37
CA THR A 844 -48.83 -25.65 39.90
C THR A 844 -48.95 -24.29 40.62
N SER A 845 -47.85 -23.54 40.79
CA SER A 845 -47.86 -22.22 41.46
C SER A 845 -46.80 -21.26 40.90
N ILE A 846 -47.22 -20.04 40.60
CA ILE A 846 -46.46 -19.00 39.88
C ILE A 846 -45.28 -18.45 40.70
N PHE A 847 -45.42 -18.40 42.03
CA PHE A 847 -44.49 -17.70 42.93
C PHE A 847 -43.15 -18.43 43.19
N HIS A 848 -43.06 -19.72 42.91
CA HIS A 848 -41.86 -20.51 43.23
C HIS A 848 -40.69 -20.31 42.25
N TYR A 849 -40.98 -19.77 41.06
CA TYR A 849 -40.06 -19.80 39.90
C TYR A 849 -39.94 -18.45 39.17
N THR A 850 -40.55 -17.40 39.75
CA THR A 850 -40.66 -16.06 39.17
C THR A 850 -39.31 -15.45 38.79
N GLN A 851 -38.28 -15.63 39.62
CA GLN A 851 -36.93 -15.13 39.39
C GLN A 851 -36.26 -15.83 38.19
N ASP A 852 -36.12 -17.15 38.21
CA ASP A 852 -35.46 -17.94 37.16
C ASP A 852 -36.13 -17.74 35.79
N LEU A 853 -37.47 -17.71 35.74
CA LEU A 853 -38.23 -17.43 34.51
C LEU A 853 -37.95 -16.01 33.99
N SER A 854 -37.95 -15.01 34.87
CA SER A 854 -37.66 -13.63 34.48
C SER A 854 -36.23 -13.48 33.94
N LEU A 855 -35.24 -14.08 34.61
CA LEU A 855 -33.85 -14.08 34.17
C LEU A 855 -33.70 -14.77 32.81
N ALA A 856 -34.33 -15.94 32.60
CA ALA A 856 -34.29 -16.65 31.32
C ALA A 856 -34.87 -15.81 30.16
N VAL A 857 -36.02 -15.17 30.35
CA VAL A 857 -36.65 -14.36 29.30
C VAL A 857 -35.88 -13.04 29.05
N ASN A 858 -35.28 -12.44 30.09
CA ASN A 858 -34.39 -11.28 29.94
C ASN A 858 -33.10 -11.63 29.21
N ASN A 859 -32.52 -12.80 29.47
CA ASN A 859 -31.32 -13.30 28.80
C ASN A 859 -31.54 -13.44 27.29
N ILE A 860 -32.69 -14.04 26.90
CA ILE A 860 -33.04 -14.21 25.48
C ILE A 860 -33.22 -12.85 24.80
N GLU A 861 -33.94 -11.89 25.42
CA GLU A 861 -34.10 -10.55 24.83
C GLU A 861 -32.76 -9.78 24.76
N ARG A 862 -31.85 -9.97 25.73
CA ARG A 862 -30.51 -9.35 25.70
C ARG A 862 -29.67 -9.83 24.52
N VAL A 863 -29.71 -11.13 24.22
CA VAL A 863 -29.02 -11.71 23.06
C VAL A 863 -29.68 -11.27 21.74
N ARG A 864 -31.02 -11.29 21.68
CA ARG A 864 -31.81 -10.78 20.55
C ARG A 864 -31.46 -9.34 20.19
N GLU A 865 -31.36 -8.46 21.18
CA GLU A 865 -31.02 -7.05 20.96
C GLU A 865 -29.56 -6.88 20.46
N SER A 866 -28.63 -7.73 20.92
CA SER A 866 -27.25 -7.77 20.41
C SER A 866 -27.16 -8.27 18.96
N PHE A 867 -28.09 -9.12 18.52
CA PHE A 867 -28.20 -9.52 17.12
C PHE A 867 -28.79 -8.40 16.25
N LYS A 868 -29.78 -7.65 16.74
CA LYS A 868 -30.31 -6.46 16.02
C LYS A 868 -29.28 -5.35 15.82
N THR A 869 -28.30 -5.19 16.71
CA THR A 869 -27.22 -4.21 16.52
C THR A 869 -26.11 -4.71 15.58
N LEU A 870 -26.02 -6.01 15.32
CA LEU A 870 -24.97 -6.61 14.49
C LEU A 870 -24.85 -5.97 13.08
N PRO A 871 -25.94 -5.63 12.36
CA PRO A 871 -25.82 -4.93 11.08
C PRO A 871 -25.22 -3.52 11.19
N ILE A 872 -25.57 -2.77 12.24
CA ILE A 872 -25.01 -1.45 12.52
C ILE A 872 -23.53 -1.59 12.86
N GLU A 873 -23.17 -2.59 13.67
CA GLU A 873 -21.78 -2.90 14.00
C GLU A 873 -20.97 -3.32 12.76
N LEU A 874 -21.51 -4.14 11.86
CA LEU A 874 -20.88 -4.54 10.59
C LEU A 874 -20.84 -3.40 9.54
N SER A 875 -21.53 -2.28 9.79
CA SER A 875 -21.55 -1.09 8.93
C SER A 875 -22.11 -1.31 7.52
N TYR A 876 -23.14 -2.15 7.38
CA TYR A 876 -23.77 -2.48 6.09
C TYR A 876 -24.13 -1.26 5.25
N ASP A 877 -24.75 -0.22 5.84
CA ASP A 877 -25.21 0.97 5.08
C ASP A 877 -24.09 1.62 4.28
N LYS A 878 -22.89 1.71 4.86
CA LYS A 878 -21.70 2.29 4.21
C LYS A 878 -21.18 1.43 3.08
N LEU A 879 -21.32 0.10 3.19
CA LEU A 879 -20.90 -0.86 2.18
C LEU A 879 -21.92 -0.96 1.03
N LEU A 880 -23.21 -0.94 1.32
CA LEU A 880 -24.29 -0.91 0.33
C LEU A 880 -24.25 0.39 -0.50
N VAL A 881 -24.13 1.56 0.14
CA VAL A 881 -23.95 2.86 -0.55
C VAL A 881 -22.64 2.95 -1.34
N ALA A 882 -21.64 2.13 -1.00
CA ALA A 882 -20.44 1.98 -1.82
C ALA A 882 -20.66 1.01 -3.01
N ALA A 883 -21.42 -0.08 -2.82
CA ALA A 883 -21.76 -1.05 -3.87
C ALA A 883 -22.73 -0.49 -4.93
N GLU A 884 -23.61 0.45 -4.57
CA GLU A 884 -24.48 1.23 -5.47
C GLU A 884 -23.71 1.97 -6.59
N LYS A 885 -22.40 2.15 -6.45
CA LYS A 885 -21.53 2.77 -7.47
C LYS A 885 -21.00 1.77 -8.51
N TYR A 886 -21.12 0.47 -8.26
CA TYR A 886 -20.53 -0.59 -9.09
C TYR A 886 -21.58 -1.54 -9.66
N HIS A 887 -22.73 -1.70 -8.98
CA HIS A 887 -23.85 -2.54 -9.42
C HIS A 887 -25.13 -1.74 -9.66
N ASN A 888 -26.07 -2.34 -10.41
CA ASN A 888 -27.42 -1.80 -10.56
C ASN A 888 -28.08 -1.73 -9.17
N ILE A 889 -28.65 -0.57 -8.83
CA ILE A 889 -29.35 -0.26 -7.58
C ILE A 889 -30.30 -1.40 -7.18
N ASN A 890 -31.07 -1.94 -8.13
CA ASN A 890 -32.03 -3.03 -7.87
C ASN A 890 -31.38 -4.25 -7.19
N ILE A 891 -30.15 -4.61 -7.57
CA ILE A 891 -29.41 -5.74 -6.99
C ILE A 891 -28.96 -5.42 -5.55
N VAL A 892 -28.58 -4.17 -5.28
CA VAL A 892 -28.21 -3.73 -3.92
C VAL A 892 -29.45 -3.64 -3.02
N GLU A 893 -30.60 -3.22 -3.54
CA GLU A 893 -31.88 -3.27 -2.84
C GLU A 893 -32.35 -4.71 -2.58
N ASP A 894 -32.07 -5.66 -3.47
CA ASP A 894 -32.34 -7.08 -3.24
C ASP A 894 -31.43 -7.65 -2.13
N TYR A 895 -30.17 -7.21 -2.03
CA TYR A 895 -29.30 -7.56 -0.90
C TYR A 895 -29.75 -6.92 0.42
N ARG A 896 -30.10 -5.62 0.40
CA ARG A 896 -30.63 -4.90 1.57
C ARG A 896 -31.87 -5.61 2.14
N ARG A 897 -32.87 -5.87 1.30
CA ARG A 897 -34.09 -6.60 1.68
C ARG A 897 -33.82 -8.02 2.18
N LYS A 898 -32.82 -8.75 1.65
CA LYS A 898 -32.42 -10.06 2.19
C LYS A 898 -31.89 -9.96 3.63
N ILE A 899 -30.99 -9.02 3.89
CA ILE A 899 -30.39 -8.82 5.23
C ILE A 899 -31.48 -8.39 6.22
N GLU A 900 -32.33 -7.44 5.84
CA GLU A 900 -33.50 -7.00 6.63
C GLU A 900 -34.45 -8.17 6.92
N THR A 901 -34.74 -9.02 5.94
CA THR A 901 -35.58 -10.21 6.12
C THR A 901 -34.95 -11.20 7.10
N ILE A 902 -33.66 -11.54 6.95
CA ILE A 902 -32.97 -12.48 7.87
C ILE A 902 -32.99 -11.93 9.29
N VAL A 903 -32.68 -10.65 9.48
CA VAL A 903 -32.67 -10.01 10.81
C VAL A 903 -34.08 -9.96 11.40
N ALA A 904 -35.11 -9.67 10.60
CA ALA A 904 -36.50 -9.68 11.03
C ALA A 904 -36.97 -11.09 11.43
N THR A 905 -36.84 -12.09 10.55
CA THR A 905 -37.28 -13.48 10.80
C THR A 905 -36.59 -14.07 12.03
N CYS A 906 -35.26 -13.97 12.15
CA CYS A 906 -34.58 -14.47 13.35
C CYS A 906 -34.97 -13.68 14.61
N SER A 907 -35.24 -12.37 14.51
CA SER A 907 -35.76 -11.57 15.62
C SER A 907 -37.21 -11.89 15.98
N GLU A 908 -37.98 -12.49 15.07
CA GLU A 908 -39.37 -12.91 15.26
C GLU A 908 -39.41 -14.31 15.89
N GLU A 909 -38.65 -15.29 15.38
CA GLU A 909 -38.49 -16.61 16.00
C GLU A 909 -38.04 -16.52 17.47
N ILE A 910 -37.08 -15.65 17.78
CA ILE A 910 -36.62 -15.43 19.16
C ILE A 910 -37.69 -14.73 20.01
N ALA A 911 -38.55 -13.89 19.41
CA ALA A 911 -39.69 -13.31 20.11
C ALA A 911 -40.83 -14.32 20.34
N GLU A 912 -41.07 -15.26 19.43
CA GLU A 912 -41.98 -16.39 19.64
C GLU A 912 -41.52 -17.28 20.79
N LYS A 913 -40.21 -17.55 20.90
CA LYS A 913 -39.62 -18.29 22.04
C LYS A 913 -39.91 -17.57 23.37
N ILE A 914 -39.73 -16.26 23.42
CA ILE A 914 -40.09 -15.42 24.58
C ILE A 914 -41.61 -15.51 24.85
N TYR A 915 -42.44 -15.34 23.83
CA TYR A 915 -43.90 -15.41 23.95
C TYR A 915 -44.35 -16.77 24.48
N LYS A 916 -43.79 -17.88 23.99
CA LYS A 916 -44.11 -19.24 24.42
C LYS A 916 -43.80 -19.48 25.89
N ILE A 917 -42.66 -18.98 26.39
CA ILE A 917 -42.29 -19.06 27.82
C ILE A 917 -43.25 -18.21 28.66
N LEU A 918 -43.52 -16.95 28.28
CA LEU A 918 -44.43 -16.06 29.02
C LEU A 918 -45.89 -16.56 29.00
N ASN A 919 -46.39 -17.04 27.88
CA ASN A 919 -47.75 -17.56 27.74
C ASN A 919 -47.99 -18.80 28.63
N LYS A 920 -46.98 -19.66 28.81
CA LYS A 920 -47.07 -20.78 29.75
C LYS A 920 -47.23 -20.33 31.22
N VAL A 921 -46.69 -19.16 31.58
CA VAL A 921 -46.93 -18.55 32.90
C VAL A 921 -48.37 -18.03 33.02
N VAL A 922 -48.88 -17.36 31.99
CA VAL A 922 -50.25 -16.80 32.00
C VAL A 922 -51.32 -17.91 31.99
N GLN A 923 -51.07 -19.05 31.35
CA GLN A 923 -51.92 -20.25 31.46
C GLN A 923 -52.12 -20.75 32.90
N LEU A 924 -51.20 -20.47 33.82
CA LEU A 924 -51.39 -20.78 35.25
C LEU A 924 -52.35 -19.80 35.95
N MET A 925 -52.49 -18.58 35.41
CA MET A 925 -53.45 -17.56 35.89
C MET A 925 -54.84 -17.73 35.28
N GLU A 926 -54.95 -18.39 34.11
CA GLU A 926 -56.17 -18.46 33.29
C GLU A 926 -57.42 -18.94 34.06
N ASN A 927 -57.27 -19.96 34.91
CA ASN A 927 -58.38 -20.47 35.73
C ASN A 927 -58.89 -19.45 36.76
N ASP A 928 -58.00 -18.72 37.42
CA ASP A 928 -58.37 -17.71 38.42
C ASP A 928 -58.93 -16.45 37.75
N LEU A 929 -58.31 -16.02 36.64
CA LEU A 929 -58.81 -14.94 35.79
C LEU A 929 -60.23 -15.24 35.32
N LYS A 930 -60.52 -16.49 34.93
CA LYS A 930 -61.86 -16.96 34.57
C LYS A 930 -62.87 -16.83 35.73
N GLN A 931 -62.51 -17.23 36.95
CA GLN A 931 -63.37 -17.05 38.13
C GLN A 931 -63.64 -15.56 38.41
N HIS A 932 -62.60 -14.72 38.34
CA HIS A 932 -62.73 -13.28 38.57
C HIS A 932 -63.55 -12.55 37.48
N ILE A 933 -63.39 -12.93 36.20
CA ILE A 933 -64.19 -12.41 35.08
C ILE A 933 -65.64 -12.86 35.19
N PHE A 934 -65.89 -14.14 35.52
CA PHE A 934 -67.24 -14.66 35.75
C PHE A 934 -67.97 -13.89 36.86
N HIS A 935 -67.33 -13.67 38.01
CA HIS A 935 -67.90 -12.87 39.11
C HIS A 935 -68.08 -11.38 38.77
N MET A 936 -67.27 -10.81 37.86
CA MET A 936 -67.47 -9.46 37.34
C MET A 936 -68.73 -9.38 36.44
N ILE A 937 -69.02 -10.44 35.67
CA ILE A 937 -70.18 -10.53 34.76
C ILE A 937 -71.48 -10.81 35.53
N GLU A 938 -71.47 -11.64 36.58
CA GLU A 938 -72.67 -11.98 37.36
C GLU A 938 -73.07 -10.93 38.42
N ALA A 939 -72.34 -9.83 38.52
CA ALA A 939 -72.58 -8.81 39.54
C ALA A 939 -73.92 -8.06 39.36
N PRO A 940 -74.75 -7.93 40.43
CA PRO A 940 -76.03 -7.23 40.34
C PRO A 940 -75.92 -5.76 39.90
N GLU A 941 -76.93 -5.29 39.15
CA GLU A 941 -76.95 -3.93 38.58
C GLU A 941 -76.75 -2.80 39.63
N ALA A 942 -77.15 -3.04 40.88
CA ALA A 942 -77.04 -2.09 41.99
C ALA A 942 -75.60 -1.86 42.51
N VAL A 943 -74.63 -2.72 42.16
CA VAL A 943 -73.22 -2.59 42.56
C VAL A 943 -72.51 -1.60 41.62
N GLN A 944 -71.51 -0.84 42.06
CA GLN A 944 -70.76 0.06 41.18
C GLN A 944 -69.73 -0.69 40.32
N ILE A 945 -69.43 -0.18 39.11
CA ILE A 945 -68.47 -0.80 38.19
C ILE A 945 -67.08 -0.95 38.84
N GLN A 946 -66.61 0.06 39.56
CA GLN A 946 -65.31 0.02 40.25
C GLN A 946 -65.26 -1.07 41.34
N GLU A 947 -66.36 -1.31 42.05
CA GLU A 947 -66.47 -2.35 43.07
C GLU A 947 -66.39 -3.75 42.43
N THR A 948 -66.96 -3.94 41.23
CA THR A 948 -66.95 -5.22 40.51
C THR A 948 -65.61 -5.57 39.85
N VAL A 949 -64.80 -4.58 39.47
CA VAL A 949 -63.48 -4.82 38.85
C VAL A 949 -62.35 -4.94 39.90
N THR A 950 -62.54 -4.40 41.11
CA THR A 950 -61.53 -4.39 42.18
C THR A 950 -60.92 -5.77 42.52
N PRO A 951 -61.68 -6.89 42.61
CA PRO A 951 -61.09 -8.19 42.93
C PRO A 951 -60.12 -8.71 41.84
N LEU A 952 -60.46 -8.51 40.57
CA LEU A 952 -59.62 -8.87 39.42
C LEU A 952 -58.31 -8.06 39.43
N ILE A 953 -58.40 -6.75 39.72
CA ILE A 953 -57.23 -5.88 39.89
C ILE A 953 -56.32 -6.39 41.02
N GLN A 954 -56.88 -6.72 42.19
CA GLN A 954 -56.10 -7.20 43.33
C GLN A 954 -55.41 -8.55 43.06
N TYR A 955 -56.05 -9.44 42.29
CA TYR A 955 -55.41 -10.68 41.82
C TYR A 955 -54.25 -10.39 40.86
N LEU A 956 -54.47 -9.52 39.87
CA LEU A 956 -53.44 -9.11 38.91
C LEU A 956 -52.25 -8.45 39.60
N ASP A 957 -52.51 -7.51 40.53
CA ASP A 957 -51.48 -6.80 41.29
C ASP A 957 -50.56 -7.77 42.05
N ASN A 958 -51.14 -8.70 42.82
CA ASN A 958 -50.38 -9.66 43.61
C ASN A 958 -49.47 -10.57 42.76
N ASN A 959 -49.94 -10.99 41.58
CA ASN A 959 -49.16 -11.86 40.69
C ASN A 959 -48.13 -11.08 39.87
N LEU A 960 -48.48 -9.90 39.32
CA LEU A 960 -47.60 -9.09 38.49
C LEU A 960 -46.52 -8.35 39.29
N LEU A 961 -46.77 -8.04 40.58
CA LEU A 961 -45.77 -7.51 41.51
C LEU A 961 -44.53 -8.42 41.58
N ALA A 962 -44.72 -9.74 41.59
CA ALA A 962 -43.62 -10.69 41.71
C ALA A 962 -42.66 -10.61 40.51
N PHE A 963 -43.16 -10.36 39.30
CA PHE A 963 -42.35 -10.25 38.08
C PHE A 963 -41.67 -8.88 37.90
N LYS A 964 -42.25 -7.81 38.48
CA LYS A 964 -41.79 -6.41 38.37
C LYS A 964 -40.30 -6.24 38.67
N ASP A 965 -39.82 -6.83 39.77
CA ASP A 965 -38.46 -6.61 40.25
C ASP A 965 -37.44 -7.43 39.43
N TYR A 966 -37.85 -8.54 38.81
CA TYR A 966 -36.95 -9.42 38.05
C TYR A 966 -37.02 -9.28 36.52
N MET A 967 -38.10 -8.76 35.91
CA MET A 967 -38.18 -8.56 34.46
C MET A 967 -37.66 -7.18 33.99
N ILE A 968 -37.15 -7.11 32.75
CA ILE A 968 -36.95 -5.85 32.04
C ILE A 968 -38.26 -5.36 31.42
N ARG A 969 -38.43 -4.04 31.20
CA ARG A 969 -39.70 -3.46 30.76
C ARG A 969 -40.23 -4.06 29.45
N HIS A 970 -39.37 -4.31 28.46
CA HIS A 970 -39.78 -4.93 27.18
C HIS A 970 -40.50 -6.29 27.38
N ASN A 971 -40.00 -7.12 28.30
CA ASN A 971 -40.62 -8.41 28.62
C ASN A 971 -41.84 -8.25 29.54
N PHE A 972 -41.82 -7.28 30.45
CA PHE A 972 -42.98 -6.96 31.29
C PHE A 972 -44.17 -6.41 30.47
N THR A 973 -43.93 -5.57 29.47
CA THR A 973 -44.95 -5.10 28.52
C THR A 973 -45.55 -6.27 27.72
N ARG A 974 -44.73 -7.22 27.25
CA ARG A 974 -45.23 -8.46 26.61
C ARG A 974 -46.07 -9.32 27.56
N LEU A 975 -45.66 -9.45 28.83
CA LEU A 975 -46.43 -10.16 29.84
C LEU A 975 -47.81 -9.50 30.05
N LEU A 976 -47.86 -8.17 30.15
CA LEU A 976 -49.12 -7.41 30.22
C LEU A 976 -49.99 -7.62 28.98
N GLU A 977 -49.41 -7.66 27.78
CA GLU A 977 -50.11 -7.87 26.51
C GLU A 977 -50.72 -9.28 26.40
N ILE A 978 -49.99 -10.31 26.85
CA ILE A 978 -50.51 -11.68 26.92
C ILE A 978 -51.67 -11.77 27.92
N VAL A 979 -51.51 -11.18 29.12
CA VAL A 979 -52.57 -11.12 30.14
C VAL A 979 -53.81 -10.37 29.62
N TRP A 980 -53.62 -9.25 28.92
CA TRP A 980 -54.70 -8.49 28.28
C TRP A 980 -55.47 -9.37 27.27
N ASN A 981 -54.75 -10.04 26.37
CA ASN A 981 -55.36 -10.91 25.37
C ASN A 981 -56.12 -12.10 25.98
N VAL A 982 -55.63 -12.70 27.07
CA VAL A 982 -56.34 -13.78 27.78
C VAL A 982 -57.61 -13.26 28.47
N ILE A 983 -57.59 -12.05 29.03
CA ILE A 983 -58.80 -11.39 29.55
C ILE A 983 -59.82 -11.16 28.42
N LEU A 984 -59.36 -10.73 27.23
CA LEU A 984 -60.25 -10.55 26.07
C LEU A 984 -60.84 -11.87 25.56
N ASP A 985 -60.04 -12.94 25.46
CA ASP A 985 -60.49 -14.25 24.99
C ASP A 985 -61.54 -14.86 25.95
N GLN A 986 -61.31 -14.75 27.26
CA GLN A 986 -62.25 -15.25 28.26
C GLN A 986 -63.56 -14.44 28.29
N ILE A 987 -63.50 -13.11 28.08
CA ILE A 987 -64.69 -12.28 27.90
C ILE A 987 -65.48 -12.68 26.64
N LEU A 988 -64.81 -12.97 25.51
CA LEU A 988 -65.48 -13.46 24.29
C LEU A 988 -66.19 -14.80 24.54
N ALA A 989 -65.52 -15.74 25.20
CA ALA A 989 -66.08 -17.06 25.50
C ALA A 989 -67.33 -17.00 26.39
N ASP A 990 -67.34 -16.15 27.42
CA ASP A 990 -68.49 -15.97 28.32
C ASP A 990 -69.63 -15.17 27.68
N VAL A 991 -69.34 -14.32 26.68
CA VAL A 991 -70.36 -13.65 25.86
C VAL A 991 -71.02 -14.63 24.90
N GLN A 992 -70.24 -15.46 24.19
CA GLN A 992 -70.73 -16.41 23.19
C GLN A 992 -71.54 -17.57 23.80
N THR A 993 -71.20 -18.01 25.01
CA THR A 993 -71.90 -19.13 25.67
C THR A 993 -73.19 -18.74 26.40
N ALA A 994 -73.42 -17.45 26.68
CA ALA A 994 -74.50 -16.97 27.53
C ALA A 994 -75.76 -16.52 26.76
N SER A 995 -76.39 -17.41 25.99
CA SER A 995 -77.52 -17.13 25.09
C SER A 995 -78.84 -16.61 25.72
N THR A 996 -78.85 -16.24 27.01
CA THR A 996 -80.06 -15.91 27.78
C THR A 996 -79.92 -14.70 28.72
N ARG A 997 -78.79 -13.97 28.72
CA ARG A 997 -78.57 -12.81 29.62
C ARG A 997 -79.18 -11.50 29.07
N PRO A 998 -79.60 -10.55 29.94
CA PRO A 998 -80.22 -9.29 29.51
C PRO A 998 -79.19 -8.30 28.90
N PRO A 999 -79.60 -7.41 27.96
CA PRO A 999 -78.68 -6.47 27.30
C PRO A 999 -77.88 -5.54 28.22
N SER A 1000 -78.42 -5.19 29.40
CA SER A 1000 -77.75 -4.34 30.39
C SER A 1000 -76.45 -4.96 30.93
N CYS A 1001 -76.37 -6.29 31.01
CA CYS A 1001 -75.16 -7.02 31.40
C CYS A 1001 -74.01 -6.75 30.41
N TYR A 1002 -74.27 -6.85 29.10
CA TYR A 1002 -73.28 -6.64 28.05
C TYR A 1002 -72.88 -5.16 27.90
N GLN A 1003 -73.82 -4.22 28.03
CA GLN A 1003 -73.50 -2.79 28.07
C GLN A 1003 -72.62 -2.42 29.27
N ARG A 1004 -72.86 -3.03 30.43
CA ARG A 1004 -72.03 -2.88 31.63
C ARG A 1004 -70.64 -3.51 31.44
N LEU A 1005 -70.55 -4.64 30.75
CA LEU A 1005 -69.29 -5.31 30.41
C LEU A 1005 -68.41 -4.44 29.49
N LEU A 1006 -68.95 -3.94 28.37
CA LEU A 1006 -68.27 -2.97 27.50
C LEU A 1006 -67.78 -1.74 28.26
N LYS A 1007 -68.64 -1.16 29.11
CA LYS A 1007 -68.28 0.03 29.90
C LYS A 1007 -67.15 -0.25 30.91
N SER A 1008 -67.14 -1.43 31.52
CA SER A 1008 -66.09 -1.86 32.45
C SER A 1008 -64.75 -2.10 31.72
N LEU A 1009 -64.81 -2.58 30.49
CA LEU A 1009 -63.66 -2.74 29.60
C LEU A 1009 -63.06 -1.39 29.19
N ASP A 1010 -63.87 -0.53 28.57
CA ASP A 1010 -63.45 0.75 27.96
C ASP A 1010 -63.03 1.80 29.01
N THR A 1011 -63.75 1.89 30.14
CA THR A 1011 -63.57 2.97 31.14
C THR A 1011 -62.96 2.53 32.48
N SER A 1012 -62.46 1.29 32.59
CA SER A 1012 -61.76 0.85 33.81
C SER A 1012 -60.59 -0.08 33.52
N LEU A 1013 -60.79 -1.17 32.78
CA LEU A 1013 -59.70 -2.09 32.46
C LEU A 1013 -58.69 -1.45 31.49
N THR A 1014 -59.16 -0.76 30.44
CA THR A 1014 -58.30 -0.06 29.47
C THR A 1014 -57.48 1.06 30.12
N GLU A 1015 -58.07 1.85 31.04
CA GLU A 1015 -57.33 2.88 31.78
C GLU A 1015 -56.21 2.26 32.65
N ILE A 1016 -56.49 1.14 33.32
CA ILE A 1016 -55.59 0.48 34.27
C ILE A 1016 -54.41 -0.21 33.58
N PHE A 1017 -54.60 -0.85 32.43
CA PHE A 1017 -53.49 -1.43 31.65
C PHE A 1017 -52.66 -0.37 30.89
N ASN A 1018 -53.25 0.80 30.59
CA ASN A 1018 -52.53 1.94 30.02
C ASN A 1018 -51.69 2.71 31.06
N ALA A 1019 -52.23 2.89 32.28
CA ALA A 1019 -51.56 3.48 33.44
C ALA A 1019 -50.80 4.80 33.16
N ASP A 1020 -51.51 5.90 32.85
CA ASP A 1020 -50.94 7.20 32.48
C ASP A 1020 -49.93 7.10 31.30
N ASP A 1021 -50.23 6.30 30.28
CA ASP A 1021 -49.41 6.04 29.09
C ASP A 1021 -48.02 5.43 29.41
N HIS A 1022 -47.87 4.82 30.59
CA HIS A 1022 -46.66 4.12 31.02
C HIS A 1022 -46.70 2.59 30.78
N GLY A 1023 -47.90 2.03 30.55
CA GLY A 1023 -48.18 0.59 30.40
C GLY A 1023 -48.26 0.11 28.96
N LEU A 1024 -49.37 -0.53 28.60
CA LEU A 1024 -49.70 -0.89 27.21
C LEU A 1024 -50.21 0.34 26.46
N PRO A 1025 -49.70 0.64 25.24
CA PRO A 1025 -50.26 1.70 24.41
C PRO A 1025 -51.74 1.48 24.10
N LYS A 1026 -52.51 2.57 23.96
CA LYS A 1026 -53.95 2.55 23.64
C LYS A 1026 -54.26 1.77 22.35
N ASP A 1027 -53.32 1.76 21.40
CA ASP A 1027 -53.43 1.01 20.13
C ASP A 1027 -53.30 -0.51 20.33
N ASN A 1028 -52.40 -0.97 21.23
CA ASN A 1028 -52.29 -2.38 21.62
C ASN A 1028 -53.50 -2.84 22.46
N LEU A 1029 -54.09 -1.92 23.24
CA LEU A 1029 -55.29 -2.20 24.03
C LEU A 1029 -56.54 -2.35 23.16
N LYS A 1030 -56.74 -1.44 22.19
CA LYS A 1030 -57.81 -1.52 21.17
C LYS A 1030 -57.35 -2.30 19.94
N ASN A 1031 -56.81 -3.50 20.18
CA ASN A 1031 -56.43 -4.46 19.15
C ASN A 1031 -57.66 -5.09 18.46
N ASP A 1032 -57.45 -6.00 17.52
CA ASP A 1032 -58.57 -6.54 16.73
C ASP A 1032 -59.49 -7.49 17.52
N LYS A 1033 -59.01 -8.12 18.61
CA LYS A 1033 -59.87 -8.88 19.55
C LYS A 1033 -60.81 -7.95 20.32
N TYR A 1034 -60.33 -6.78 20.73
CA TYR A 1034 -61.17 -5.74 21.34
C TYR A 1034 -62.28 -5.30 20.37
N LYS A 1035 -61.93 -5.05 19.10
CA LYS A 1035 -62.92 -4.65 18.06
C LYS A 1035 -63.90 -5.78 17.72
N GLU A 1036 -63.48 -7.04 17.84
CA GLU A 1036 -64.35 -8.20 17.67
C GLU A 1036 -65.38 -8.31 18.82
N GLN A 1037 -64.98 -8.06 20.08
CA GLN A 1037 -65.92 -7.92 21.20
C GLN A 1037 -66.93 -6.80 20.98
N GLU A 1038 -66.43 -5.60 20.66
CA GLU A 1038 -67.23 -4.39 20.45
C GLU A 1038 -68.35 -4.66 19.43
N ARG A 1039 -67.99 -5.15 18.24
CA ARG A 1039 -68.93 -5.52 17.16
C ARG A 1039 -69.89 -6.66 17.52
N THR A 1040 -69.42 -7.66 18.28
CA THR A 1040 -70.26 -8.80 18.68
C THR A 1040 -71.37 -8.37 19.65
N ILE A 1041 -71.16 -7.27 20.38
CA ILE A 1041 -72.08 -6.77 21.40
C ILE A 1041 -73.02 -5.66 20.86
N THR A 1042 -72.64 -4.92 19.80
CA THR A 1042 -73.41 -3.80 19.22
C THR A 1042 -73.98 -4.12 17.83
N ASN A 1043 -74.86 -5.11 17.72
CA ASN A 1043 -75.32 -5.62 16.43
C ASN A 1043 -76.56 -4.87 15.89
N ASP A 1044 -76.33 -3.78 15.15
CA ASP A 1044 -77.31 -2.73 14.84
C ASP A 1044 -78.08 -2.84 13.49
N LEU A 1045 -77.85 -3.89 12.67
CA LEU A 1045 -78.34 -3.96 11.28
C LEU A 1045 -79.72 -4.65 11.07
N GLY A 1046 -80.36 -5.14 12.12
CA GLY A 1046 -81.68 -5.79 12.01
C GLY A 1046 -81.65 -7.25 11.54
N LYS A 1047 -82.83 -7.78 11.16
CA LYS A 1047 -83.04 -9.20 10.82
C LYS A 1047 -84.14 -9.40 9.76
N ILE A 1048 -84.05 -10.47 8.97
CA ILE A 1048 -85.08 -10.96 8.05
C ILE A 1048 -85.72 -12.27 8.57
N ASN A 1049 -87.01 -12.47 8.30
CA ASN A 1049 -87.78 -13.67 8.62
C ASN A 1049 -88.35 -14.25 7.33
N CYS A 1050 -88.04 -15.51 7.03
CA CYS A 1050 -88.50 -16.20 5.83
C CYS A 1050 -88.81 -17.69 6.09
N ARG A 1051 -89.54 -18.33 5.17
CA ARG A 1051 -89.59 -19.80 5.03
C ARG A 1051 -89.10 -20.17 3.64
N ALA A 1052 -88.51 -21.35 3.50
CA ALA A 1052 -88.15 -21.90 2.19
C ALA A 1052 -88.31 -23.42 2.17
N TYR A 1053 -88.72 -23.96 1.02
CA TYR A 1053 -89.07 -25.36 0.82
C TYR A 1053 -88.78 -25.79 -0.63
N TYR A 1054 -88.41 -27.05 -0.83
CA TYR A 1054 -88.18 -27.60 -2.16
C TYR A 1054 -89.21 -28.69 -2.52
N TYR A 1055 -90.01 -28.42 -3.55
CA TYR A 1055 -90.98 -29.35 -4.11
C TYR A 1055 -90.31 -30.29 -5.12
N ALA A 1056 -89.69 -31.37 -4.63
CA ALA A 1056 -88.94 -32.32 -5.48
C ALA A 1056 -89.73 -32.95 -6.64
N LYS A 1057 -91.06 -33.06 -6.53
CA LYS A 1057 -91.95 -33.55 -7.62
C LYS A 1057 -92.13 -32.55 -8.77
N GLU A 1058 -91.94 -31.26 -8.50
CA GLU A 1058 -92.24 -30.14 -9.39
C GLU A 1058 -90.98 -29.38 -9.82
N GLU A 1059 -89.81 -29.83 -9.33
CA GLU A 1059 -88.50 -29.18 -9.42
C GLU A 1059 -88.55 -27.68 -9.07
N ALA A 1060 -89.27 -27.34 -7.99
CA ALA A 1060 -89.57 -25.96 -7.60
C ALA A 1060 -89.12 -25.61 -6.17
N LEU A 1061 -88.22 -24.65 -6.04
CA LEU A 1061 -87.81 -24.00 -4.79
C LEU A 1061 -88.76 -22.83 -4.50
N CYS A 1062 -89.59 -22.96 -3.46
CA CYS A 1062 -90.50 -21.92 -3.01
C CYS A 1062 -89.96 -21.22 -1.75
N ILE A 1063 -90.08 -19.89 -1.71
CA ILE A 1063 -89.54 -19.02 -0.67
C ILE A 1063 -90.63 -18.01 -0.28
N GLU A 1064 -90.94 -17.90 1.01
CA GLU A 1064 -91.89 -16.92 1.57
C GLU A 1064 -91.12 -15.90 2.41
N ILE A 1065 -91.10 -14.63 2.00
CA ILE A 1065 -90.58 -13.53 2.81
C ILE A 1065 -91.70 -13.03 3.71
N ILE A 1066 -91.51 -13.18 5.04
CA ILE A 1066 -92.56 -12.86 6.01
C ILE A 1066 -92.40 -11.41 6.45
N SER A 1067 -91.24 -11.06 7.03
CA SER A 1067 -90.99 -9.72 7.57
C SER A 1067 -89.51 -9.44 7.78
N CYS A 1068 -89.13 -8.16 7.80
CA CYS A 1068 -87.88 -7.74 8.44
C CYS A 1068 -88.19 -7.04 9.78
N LYS A 1069 -87.19 -6.97 10.66
CA LYS A 1069 -87.28 -6.36 12.00
C LYS A 1069 -86.06 -5.50 12.28
N ASN A 1070 -86.26 -4.36 12.94
CA ASN A 1070 -85.21 -3.42 13.36
C ASN A 1070 -84.24 -3.02 12.22
N LEU A 1071 -84.77 -2.72 11.03
CA LEU A 1071 -83.96 -2.21 9.92
C LEU A 1071 -83.33 -0.85 10.26
N LYS A 1072 -82.20 -0.56 9.63
CA LYS A 1072 -81.52 0.74 9.66
C LYS A 1072 -82.38 1.77 8.89
N PRO A 1073 -82.72 2.93 9.47
CA PRO A 1073 -83.35 4.01 8.71
C PRO A 1073 -82.34 4.63 7.73
N CYS A 1074 -82.65 4.54 6.43
CA CYS A 1074 -81.88 5.20 5.37
C CYS A 1074 -82.53 6.55 4.98
N ASP A 1075 -83.86 6.59 4.86
CA ASP A 1075 -84.59 7.80 4.51
C ASP A 1075 -84.48 8.89 5.60
N SER A 1076 -84.30 10.13 5.14
CA SER A 1076 -84.21 11.37 5.93
C SER A 1076 -85.38 11.62 6.92
N ASN A 1077 -86.47 10.87 6.80
CA ASN A 1077 -87.61 10.92 7.72
C ASN A 1077 -87.51 9.98 8.94
N GLY A 1078 -86.44 9.17 9.05
CA GLY A 1078 -86.20 8.26 10.18
C GLY A 1078 -86.89 6.90 10.06
N LEU A 1079 -87.32 6.54 8.85
CA LEU A 1079 -87.84 5.23 8.46
C LEU A 1079 -87.13 4.82 7.14
N SER A 1080 -87.68 3.84 6.43
CA SER A 1080 -87.26 3.43 5.08
C SER A 1080 -88.51 2.99 4.30
N ASP A 1081 -88.44 2.90 2.96
CA ASP A 1081 -89.40 2.24 2.06
C ASP A 1081 -88.82 0.87 1.56
N PRO A 1082 -88.57 -0.14 2.43
CA PRO A 1082 -87.78 -1.31 2.07
C PRO A 1082 -88.49 -2.34 1.16
N PHE A 1083 -87.65 -3.05 0.40
CA PHE A 1083 -87.98 -4.28 -0.33
C PHE A 1083 -86.82 -5.29 -0.25
N VAL A 1084 -87.07 -6.55 -0.62
CA VAL A 1084 -86.06 -7.62 -0.61
C VAL A 1084 -85.85 -8.17 -2.01
N GLU A 1085 -84.63 -8.09 -2.54
CA GLU A 1085 -84.21 -8.92 -3.68
C GLU A 1085 -83.81 -10.33 -3.21
N ILE A 1086 -84.18 -11.33 -4.00
CA ILE A 1086 -83.93 -12.75 -3.78
C ILE A 1086 -83.19 -13.29 -5.00
N GLN A 1087 -82.02 -13.87 -4.78
CA GLN A 1087 -81.13 -14.36 -5.83
C GLN A 1087 -80.53 -15.72 -5.44
N LEU A 1088 -80.47 -16.65 -6.39
CA LEU A 1088 -79.77 -17.92 -6.19
C LEU A 1088 -78.28 -17.76 -6.55
N CYS A 1089 -77.40 -18.26 -5.68
CA CYS A 1089 -75.95 -18.16 -5.82
C CYS A 1089 -75.28 -19.53 -5.62
N PRO A 1090 -74.16 -19.80 -6.31
CA PRO A 1090 -73.35 -18.85 -7.08
C PRO A 1090 -73.81 -18.66 -8.54
N ASN A 1091 -73.61 -17.45 -9.06
CA ASN A 1091 -74.09 -17.04 -10.39
C ASN A 1091 -73.58 -17.88 -11.57
N TYR A 1092 -72.47 -18.62 -11.47
CA TYR A 1092 -72.01 -19.49 -12.56
C TYR A 1092 -72.85 -20.76 -12.71
N MET A 1093 -73.59 -21.12 -11.66
CA MET A 1093 -74.49 -22.28 -11.60
C MET A 1093 -75.92 -21.84 -11.91
N PHE A 1094 -76.35 -20.73 -11.29
CA PHE A 1094 -77.73 -20.23 -11.36
C PHE A 1094 -77.94 -19.12 -12.42
N ASN A 1095 -77.08 -19.03 -13.46
CA ASN A 1095 -77.09 -17.93 -14.44
C ASN A 1095 -78.40 -17.80 -15.26
N ASN A 1096 -79.18 -18.88 -15.38
CA ASN A 1096 -80.44 -18.89 -16.12
C ASN A 1096 -81.65 -18.41 -15.30
N TYR A 1097 -81.48 -18.15 -14.00
CA TYR A 1097 -82.55 -17.75 -13.10
C TYR A 1097 -82.43 -16.26 -12.77
N ASN A 1098 -83.38 -15.46 -13.24
CA ASN A 1098 -83.43 -14.02 -12.95
C ASN A 1098 -83.70 -13.78 -11.46
N LYS A 1099 -83.19 -12.68 -10.90
CA LYS A 1099 -83.59 -12.20 -9.56
C LYS A 1099 -85.11 -12.02 -9.49
N GLN A 1100 -85.66 -12.19 -8.30
CA GLN A 1100 -87.04 -11.81 -7.97
C GLN A 1100 -87.01 -10.87 -6.76
N SER A 1101 -88.02 -9.99 -6.64
CA SER A 1101 -88.04 -8.93 -5.63
C SER A 1101 -89.44 -8.76 -5.06
N THR A 1102 -89.54 -8.49 -3.77
CA THR A 1102 -90.84 -8.23 -3.11
C THR A 1102 -91.45 -6.89 -3.53
N THR A 1103 -92.70 -6.65 -3.15
CA THR A 1103 -93.26 -5.30 -3.13
C THR A 1103 -92.52 -4.40 -2.13
N ILE A 1104 -92.67 -3.09 -2.34
CA ILE A 1104 -92.02 -2.02 -1.57
C ILE A 1104 -92.95 -1.60 -0.44
N ILE A 1105 -92.56 -1.86 0.81
CA ILE A 1105 -93.36 -1.55 2.00
C ILE A 1105 -92.97 -0.17 2.52
N LYS A 1106 -93.79 0.83 2.23
CA LYS A 1106 -93.43 2.23 2.52
C LYS A 1106 -93.41 2.54 4.02
N LYS A 1107 -92.40 3.30 4.44
CA LYS A 1107 -92.22 3.92 5.77
C LYS A 1107 -92.30 2.94 6.93
N SER A 1108 -91.49 1.88 6.89
CA SER A 1108 -91.39 0.91 7.98
C SER A 1108 -89.99 0.31 8.13
N LEU A 1109 -89.44 0.38 9.35
CA LEU A 1109 -88.24 -0.37 9.76
C LEU A 1109 -88.56 -1.82 10.20
N ASN A 1110 -89.84 -2.20 10.14
CA ASN A 1110 -90.33 -3.53 10.44
C ASN A 1110 -91.36 -3.94 9.37
N PRO A 1111 -90.98 -4.03 8.08
CA PRO A 1111 -91.89 -4.34 6.99
C PRO A 1111 -92.39 -5.78 7.11
N VAL A 1112 -93.65 -5.99 6.74
CA VAL A 1112 -94.29 -7.30 6.63
C VAL A 1112 -94.70 -7.48 5.17
N PHE A 1113 -94.12 -8.47 4.51
CA PHE A 1113 -94.32 -8.74 3.09
C PHE A 1113 -95.37 -9.86 2.91
N ASN A 1114 -95.13 -11.02 3.53
CA ASN A 1114 -95.89 -12.26 3.32
C ASN A 1114 -95.96 -12.66 1.83
N GLU A 1115 -94.86 -12.48 1.11
CA GLU A 1115 -94.79 -12.68 -0.34
C GLU A 1115 -94.07 -13.99 -0.69
N LYS A 1116 -94.64 -14.76 -1.63
CA LYS A 1116 -94.10 -16.03 -2.10
C LYS A 1116 -93.45 -15.90 -3.47
N VAL A 1117 -92.26 -16.48 -3.59
CA VAL A 1117 -91.41 -16.51 -4.78
C VAL A 1117 -91.07 -17.96 -5.12
N GLU A 1118 -91.10 -18.31 -6.40
CA GLU A 1118 -90.83 -19.66 -6.92
C GLU A 1118 -89.67 -19.63 -7.92
N PHE A 1119 -88.69 -20.50 -7.74
CA PHE A 1119 -87.63 -20.77 -8.72
C PHE A 1119 -87.71 -22.24 -9.15
N ARG A 1120 -87.80 -22.51 -10.46
CA ARG A 1120 -87.79 -23.88 -10.99
C ARG A 1120 -86.36 -24.34 -11.21
N VAL A 1121 -85.85 -25.14 -10.29
CA VAL A 1121 -84.43 -25.52 -10.16
C VAL A 1121 -84.35 -27.03 -9.97
N PRO A 1122 -83.62 -27.77 -10.82
CA PRO A 1122 -83.43 -29.21 -10.63
C PRO A 1122 -82.73 -29.54 -9.30
N GLU A 1123 -83.08 -30.66 -8.69
CA GLU A 1123 -82.57 -31.03 -7.35
C GLU A 1123 -81.04 -31.16 -7.30
N LYS A 1124 -80.41 -31.48 -8.43
CA LYS A 1124 -78.95 -31.56 -8.60
C LYS A 1124 -78.24 -30.21 -8.51
N GLU A 1125 -78.94 -29.10 -8.74
CA GLU A 1125 -78.42 -27.75 -8.55
C GLU A 1125 -78.67 -27.30 -7.10
N CYS A 1126 -79.84 -27.62 -6.52
CA CYS A 1126 -80.15 -27.40 -5.10
C CYS A 1126 -79.19 -28.10 -4.13
N THR A 1127 -78.65 -29.26 -4.53
CA THR A 1127 -77.73 -30.09 -3.72
C THR A 1127 -76.24 -29.81 -3.97
N ALA A 1128 -75.91 -28.87 -4.85
CA ALA A 1128 -74.52 -28.56 -5.18
C ALA A 1128 -73.80 -27.81 -4.03
N GLN A 1129 -72.52 -28.12 -3.84
CA GLN A 1129 -71.73 -27.52 -2.76
C GLN A 1129 -71.62 -26.00 -2.91
N GLY A 1130 -72.09 -25.26 -1.90
CA GLY A 1130 -72.10 -23.79 -1.90
C GLY A 1130 -73.34 -23.16 -2.54
N ALA A 1131 -74.38 -23.94 -2.87
CA ALA A 1131 -75.67 -23.40 -3.33
C ALA A 1131 -76.43 -22.69 -2.18
N VAL A 1132 -76.67 -21.38 -2.34
CA VAL A 1132 -77.31 -20.52 -1.34
C VAL A 1132 -78.36 -19.61 -1.98
N ILE A 1133 -79.41 -19.29 -1.22
CA ILE A 1133 -80.26 -18.12 -1.46
C ILE A 1133 -79.54 -16.91 -0.83
N GLN A 1134 -79.38 -15.85 -1.60
CA GLN A 1134 -79.02 -14.52 -1.11
C GLN A 1134 -80.28 -13.65 -1.01
N PHE A 1135 -80.50 -13.07 0.16
CA PHE A 1135 -81.47 -12.01 0.40
C PHE A 1135 -80.72 -10.68 0.49
N THR A 1136 -81.18 -9.68 -0.24
CA THR A 1136 -80.62 -8.31 -0.23
C THR A 1136 -81.74 -7.35 0.12
N VAL A 1137 -81.67 -6.72 1.30
CA VAL A 1137 -82.64 -5.72 1.74
C VAL A 1137 -82.17 -4.35 1.29
N MET A 1138 -83.06 -3.62 0.62
CA MET A 1138 -82.80 -2.34 -0.04
C MET A 1138 -83.93 -1.36 0.29
N ASP A 1139 -83.59 -0.09 0.51
CA ASP A 1139 -84.56 1.01 0.53
C ASP A 1139 -84.91 1.42 -0.92
N HIS A 1140 -86.15 1.84 -1.21
CA HIS A 1140 -86.58 2.24 -2.54
C HIS A 1140 -86.60 3.77 -2.71
N ASP A 1141 -85.65 4.28 -3.48
CA ASP A 1141 -85.54 5.69 -3.78
C ASP A 1141 -86.36 6.13 -5.01
N LEU A 1142 -87.02 7.28 -4.92
CA LEU A 1142 -87.87 7.81 -6.00
C LEU A 1142 -87.11 8.72 -6.98
N MET A 1143 -85.90 9.16 -6.61
CA MET A 1143 -85.10 10.16 -7.34
C MET A 1143 -83.60 9.82 -7.43
N TRP A 1144 -83.15 8.76 -6.73
CA TRP A 1144 -81.74 8.37 -6.60
C TRP A 1144 -81.57 6.86 -6.79
N THR A 1145 -80.39 6.33 -6.49
CA THR A 1145 -80.12 4.89 -6.39
C THR A 1145 -80.54 4.37 -5.03
N ASN A 1146 -81.37 3.33 -5.01
CA ASN A 1146 -81.77 2.56 -3.82
C ASN A 1146 -80.62 2.29 -2.85
N ASP A 1147 -80.77 2.70 -1.59
CA ASP A 1147 -79.79 2.48 -0.52
C ASP A 1147 -79.79 1.03 -0.02
N PHE A 1148 -78.62 0.54 0.40
CA PHE A 1148 -78.44 -0.81 0.92
C PHE A 1148 -78.66 -0.87 2.45
N GLU A 1149 -79.47 -1.83 2.90
CA GLU A 1149 -79.76 -2.04 4.34
C GLU A 1149 -79.09 -3.29 4.92
N GLY A 1150 -78.95 -4.37 4.15
CA GLY A 1150 -78.25 -5.58 4.60
C GLY A 1150 -78.41 -6.80 3.69
N GLU A 1151 -77.44 -7.71 3.75
CA GLU A 1151 -77.49 -9.02 3.06
C GLU A 1151 -77.57 -10.18 4.08
N ALA A 1152 -78.29 -11.23 3.70
CA ALA A 1152 -78.41 -12.48 4.45
C ALA A 1152 -78.37 -13.68 3.49
N PHE A 1153 -77.92 -14.84 3.98
CA PHE A 1153 -77.71 -16.04 3.18
C PHE A 1153 -78.35 -17.28 3.83
N LEU A 1154 -78.89 -18.17 3.01
CA LEU A 1154 -79.53 -19.42 3.45
C LEU A 1154 -79.11 -20.58 2.53
N GLU A 1155 -78.51 -21.63 3.08
CA GLU A 1155 -78.01 -22.79 2.31
C GLU A 1155 -79.16 -23.64 1.77
N ILE A 1156 -79.18 -23.86 0.44
CA ILE A 1156 -80.27 -24.57 -0.25
C ILE A 1156 -80.30 -26.06 0.12
N ALA A 1157 -79.12 -26.67 0.28
CA ALA A 1157 -78.98 -28.09 0.61
C ALA A 1157 -79.57 -28.48 1.99
N ASN A 1158 -79.80 -27.51 2.88
CA ASN A 1158 -80.39 -27.73 4.21
C ASN A 1158 -81.91 -27.51 4.24
N LEU A 1159 -82.54 -27.16 3.11
CA LEU A 1159 -83.96 -26.84 3.06
C LEU A 1159 -84.84 -28.10 3.10
N PRO A 1160 -85.97 -28.09 3.83
CA PRO A 1160 -86.90 -29.20 3.82
C PRO A 1160 -87.43 -29.48 2.40
N GLY A 1161 -87.49 -30.76 2.04
CA GLY A 1161 -87.88 -31.23 0.71
C GLY A 1161 -86.70 -31.55 -0.22
N VAL A 1162 -85.50 -30.97 0.00
CA VAL A 1162 -84.27 -31.39 -0.70
C VAL A 1162 -83.78 -32.73 -0.12
N ASN A 1163 -83.35 -33.67 -0.97
CA ASN A 1163 -82.92 -35.02 -0.60
C ASN A 1163 -83.95 -35.84 0.21
N SER A 1164 -85.25 -35.57 0.06
CA SER A 1164 -86.30 -36.17 0.90
C SER A 1164 -87.23 -37.11 0.12
N GLU A 1165 -87.04 -38.43 0.28
CA GLU A 1165 -87.97 -39.45 -0.23
C GLU A 1165 -89.34 -39.45 0.50
N LEU A 1166 -89.47 -38.72 1.61
CA LEU A 1166 -90.68 -38.57 2.40
C LEU A 1166 -91.36 -37.23 2.09
N GLY A 1167 -92.32 -37.28 1.16
CA GLY A 1167 -93.02 -36.10 0.66
C GLY A 1167 -94.07 -35.50 1.61
N ASP A 1168 -94.51 -34.30 1.25
CA ASP A 1168 -95.75 -33.63 1.66
C ASP A 1168 -95.99 -33.49 3.18
N ARG A 1169 -95.06 -32.84 3.88
CA ARG A 1169 -95.49 -31.82 4.85
C ARG A 1169 -95.81 -30.55 4.08
N GLY A 1170 -96.91 -29.88 4.42
CA GLY A 1170 -97.30 -28.65 3.72
C GLY A 1170 -96.29 -27.54 3.99
N PHE A 1171 -96.08 -26.67 2.99
CA PHE A 1171 -95.32 -25.42 3.13
C PHE A 1171 -95.80 -24.57 4.33
N GLU A 1172 -97.09 -24.68 4.65
CA GLU A 1172 -97.78 -23.94 5.70
C GLU A 1172 -97.45 -24.43 7.13
N ASP A 1173 -96.89 -25.65 7.28
CA ASP A 1173 -96.44 -26.22 8.57
C ASP A 1173 -94.99 -25.80 8.93
N LEU A 1174 -94.32 -25.01 8.08
CA LEU A 1174 -92.93 -24.61 8.28
C LEU A 1174 -92.78 -23.50 9.33
N LYS A 1175 -91.75 -23.63 10.15
CA LYS A 1175 -91.35 -22.57 11.09
C LYS A 1175 -90.58 -21.47 10.36
N ASP A 1176 -90.85 -20.23 10.75
CA ASP A 1176 -90.13 -19.04 10.34
C ASP A 1176 -88.64 -19.15 10.71
N ILE A 1177 -87.77 -18.86 9.75
CA ILE A 1177 -86.32 -18.78 9.92
C ILE A 1177 -85.96 -17.30 10.10
N GLU A 1178 -85.54 -16.91 11.29
CA GLU A 1178 -85.03 -15.56 11.57
C GLU A 1178 -83.51 -15.51 11.34
N ILE A 1179 -83.08 -14.76 10.32
CA ILE A 1179 -81.68 -14.62 9.92
C ILE A 1179 -81.22 -13.17 10.22
N PRO A 1180 -80.11 -12.95 10.93
CA PRO A 1180 -79.58 -11.59 11.13
C PRO A 1180 -79.08 -11.01 9.81
N LEU A 1181 -79.32 -9.72 9.58
CA LEU A 1181 -78.77 -9.01 8.44
C LEU A 1181 -77.29 -8.69 8.69
N THR A 1182 -76.50 -8.69 7.62
CA THR A 1182 -75.06 -8.44 7.65
C THR A 1182 -74.65 -7.43 6.60
N HIS A 1183 -73.62 -6.65 6.88
CA HIS A 1183 -72.98 -5.83 5.86
C HIS A 1183 -71.98 -6.68 5.06
N PRO A 1184 -71.82 -6.43 3.75
CA PRO A 1184 -70.66 -6.85 2.98
C PRO A 1184 -69.38 -6.50 3.74
N LYS A 1185 -68.72 -7.53 4.27
CA LYS A 1185 -67.41 -7.37 4.92
C LYS A 1185 -66.39 -7.02 3.84
N ALA A 1186 -65.60 -5.97 4.07
CA ALA A 1186 -64.41 -5.67 3.27
C ALA A 1186 -63.35 -6.77 3.48
N ILE A 1187 -63.44 -7.87 2.73
CA ILE A 1187 -62.60 -9.04 2.96
C ILE A 1187 -61.21 -8.79 2.37
N LYS A 1188 -60.21 -8.55 3.22
CA LYS A 1188 -58.78 -8.69 2.88
C LYS A 1188 -58.40 -10.17 2.68
N SER A 1189 -59.09 -10.84 1.75
CA SER A 1189 -58.81 -12.20 1.36
C SER A 1189 -57.89 -12.20 0.15
N ARG A 1190 -56.85 -13.03 0.25
CA ARG A 1190 -55.96 -13.43 -0.84
C ARG A 1190 -56.72 -13.82 -2.12
N ILE A 1191 -57.96 -14.32 -1.99
CA ILE A 1191 -58.83 -14.70 -3.12
C ILE A 1191 -59.31 -13.47 -3.89
N ILE A 1192 -59.69 -12.38 -3.20
CA ILE A 1192 -60.09 -11.12 -3.87
C ILE A 1192 -58.90 -10.51 -4.59
N GLU A 1193 -57.72 -10.45 -3.95
CA GLU A 1193 -56.47 -10.00 -4.56
C GLU A 1193 -56.12 -10.82 -5.83
N ILE A 1194 -56.28 -12.14 -5.76
CA ILE A 1194 -56.05 -13.06 -6.90
C ILE A 1194 -57.08 -12.85 -8.02
N LEU A 1195 -58.32 -12.44 -7.71
CA LEU A 1195 -59.33 -12.13 -8.73
C LEU A 1195 -59.10 -10.74 -9.35
N GLU A 1196 -58.66 -9.75 -8.56
CA GLU A 1196 -58.25 -8.42 -9.03
C GLU A 1196 -57.06 -8.50 -10.00
N LEU A 1197 -56.11 -9.41 -9.75
CA LEU A 1197 -54.98 -9.66 -10.65
C LEU A 1197 -55.35 -10.38 -11.97
N ARG A 1198 -56.58 -10.93 -12.10
CA ARG A 1198 -57.04 -11.64 -13.32
C ARG A 1198 -57.70 -10.69 -14.31
N THR A 1199 -56.96 -9.67 -14.76
CA THR A 1199 -57.46 -8.65 -15.70
C THR A 1199 -57.86 -9.18 -17.09
N SER A 1200 -57.57 -10.44 -17.41
CA SER A 1200 -58.03 -11.13 -18.62
C SER A 1200 -59.36 -11.90 -18.44
N ASP A 1201 -59.80 -12.12 -17.19
CA ASP A 1201 -61.02 -12.85 -16.86
C ASP A 1201 -62.17 -11.87 -16.62
N LYS A 1202 -63.09 -11.77 -17.59
CA LYS A 1202 -64.26 -10.89 -17.48
C LYS A 1202 -65.20 -11.28 -16.34
N ILE A 1203 -65.28 -12.55 -15.97
CA ILE A 1203 -66.18 -13.02 -14.89
C ILE A 1203 -65.58 -12.64 -13.54
N ALA A 1204 -64.27 -12.83 -13.36
CA ALA A 1204 -63.56 -12.36 -12.17
C ALA A 1204 -63.67 -10.83 -12.02
N MET A 1205 -63.42 -10.05 -13.09
CA MET A 1205 -63.53 -8.60 -13.05
C MET A 1205 -64.96 -8.10 -12.76
N ASP A 1206 -66.00 -8.70 -13.35
CA ASP A 1206 -67.39 -8.31 -13.06
C ASP A 1206 -67.82 -8.69 -11.64
N PHE A 1207 -67.33 -9.82 -11.10
CA PHE A 1207 -67.56 -10.21 -9.71
C PHE A 1207 -66.88 -9.25 -8.73
N VAL A 1208 -65.59 -8.95 -8.95
CA VAL A 1208 -64.82 -7.99 -8.16
C VAL A 1208 -65.47 -6.61 -8.22
N ARG A 1209 -65.82 -6.10 -9.42
CA ARG A 1209 -66.46 -4.79 -9.55
C ARG A 1209 -67.76 -4.71 -8.76
N LYS A 1210 -68.66 -5.69 -8.92
CA LYS A 1210 -69.94 -5.73 -8.19
C LYS A 1210 -69.77 -5.85 -6.68
N ARG A 1211 -68.75 -6.57 -6.21
CA ARG A 1211 -68.48 -6.65 -4.76
C ARG A 1211 -67.84 -5.38 -4.21
N ARG A 1212 -66.96 -4.71 -4.97
CA ARG A 1212 -66.42 -3.39 -4.62
C ARG A 1212 -67.51 -2.31 -4.67
N GLU A 1213 -68.46 -2.38 -5.59
CA GLU A 1213 -69.65 -1.51 -5.62
C GLU A 1213 -70.47 -1.71 -4.33
N ALA A 1214 -70.75 -2.96 -3.93
CA ALA A 1214 -71.44 -3.29 -2.67
C ALA A 1214 -70.59 -3.19 -1.38
N GLU A 1215 -69.31 -2.79 -1.47
CA GLU A 1215 -68.45 -2.46 -0.31
C GLU A 1215 -68.28 -0.94 -0.13
N ASN A 1216 -68.78 -0.13 -1.07
CA ASN A 1216 -68.74 1.35 -1.04
C ASN A 1216 -70.14 1.99 -0.90
N LEU A 1217 -71.19 1.17 -0.79
CA LEU A 1217 -72.54 1.52 -0.38
C LEU A 1217 -72.71 1.13 1.10
#